data_AF-A0A968JCG6-F1
#
_entry.id   AF-A0A968JCG6-F1
#
_cell.length_a   1.000
_cell.length_b   1.000
_cell.length_c   1.000
_cell.angle_alpha   90.00
_cell.angle_beta   90.00
_cell.angle_gamma   90.00
#
_symmetry.space_group_name_H-M   'P 1'
#
loop_
_entity.id
_entity.type
_entity.pdbx_description
1 polymer ?
#
loop_
_entity_poly.entity_id
_entity_poly.type
_entity_poly.pdbx_seq_one_letter_code
_entity_poly.pdbx_strand_id
1 'polypeptide(L)'
;MYRTNIWHILAPGRLGIAVLAMLTVLSMLALVRPGQSQAQTTNTWSSAVGITPSSIDALDPQIVIDQAGVSHVVYFETNFSSRERVYYINNRSGSWSTPRLMSEAANGQKPSIAYANVSGRNIIEVAWGHGSGLGYRRSEDGGETWSSEQRVTDHAGFDPDIIIDDTGTTHIVYTRGGSVGGEDALDVHYMSRSPNGIWSTPVQIDEPSFAVNGESEMAYTRNAGTLTLHVVYRAQRNWSTNGSSDIRVNYVRKAGNGAWERSALANSFAGEPDITSDFRNQLYVTLTFKQSPYDFEGFFFRSTDNGLNWQNIGPVSARTGDLTLSTAIGRNTDGFLAAVSSDQYNASRQDIYGRISSNNGDSWGGLVEIFDNGGISKEPRVGGGPGKFHAVWYDNASGKFRIFNSEYFTGPPPPTATPTASPTATPNPKPEGSIRLQGNISYDVGTVDTVNIQVTVTSGEPDQYRTSNDGVNWSELQALPASRLITSYPIDFPPQGSYGCVPRTVRLQLYDSALGEYSETLEDSIDIDPGVDVDVYVGNPALAQDDLLVNTSLQGTSRVVGAGDPRYTNTQAYYGRVVARSTECSGLHAVEFSSLEVDNLTADKAEAIVPLAQGSSLADGQYEVQVSVLDGVNNERIFSNIPLYLDSQPPQITSAVTDTVRILDEDGAPTTTTDSVFVDIDVSDLGLVDAGYGDQNPDRKLWGVLIANSTAPISTTNLDDLDALEWLPVEVERVSLSAPDDTVSFVVPAWNVFYGLDSKAGGREQYVCIRAIDGASNSSDQAACTSALFLDEAISATGTQYLPFVKR
;
A
#
# COMPACT_ATOMS: atom_id res chain seq x y z
N MET A 1 -72.11 72.82 18.14
CA MET A 1 -73.06 72.74 19.27
C MET A 1 -72.35 72.01 20.41
N TYR A 2 -72.22 72.68 21.57
CA TYR A 2 -72.11 72.17 22.97
C TYR A 2 -71.27 70.89 23.21
N ARG A 3 -70.23 70.81 24.08
CA ARG A 3 -70.00 71.35 25.44
C ARG A 3 -68.54 70.96 25.84
N THR A 4 -67.66 71.89 26.24
CA THR A 4 -67.24 72.29 27.61
C THR A 4 -66.36 71.32 28.45
N ASN A 5 -65.22 71.90 28.87
CA ASN A 5 -64.46 71.83 30.14
C ASN A 5 -63.62 70.56 30.46
N ILE A 6 -62.30 70.58 30.74
CA ILE A 6 -61.37 71.43 31.54
C ILE A 6 -61.14 70.93 33.01
N TRP A 7 -59.84 70.72 33.34
CA TRP A 7 -59.11 70.56 34.62
C TRP A 7 -59.29 69.29 35.51
N HIS A 8 -58.23 68.50 35.72
CA HIS A 8 -57.33 68.60 36.90
C HIS A 8 -56.23 67.51 36.96
N ILE A 9 -55.08 67.95 37.48
CA ILE A 9 -53.85 67.23 37.83
C ILE A 9 -54.07 66.33 39.06
N LEU A 10 -53.50 65.11 39.06
CA LEU A 10 -52.75 64.47 40.16
C LEU A 10 -52.31 63.03 39.75
N ALA A 11 -50.99 62.78 39.80
CA ALA A 11 -50.29 61.49 39.65
C ALA A 11 -50.54 60.55 40.88
N PRO A 12 -50.08 59.27 40.96
CA PRO A 12 -49.06 58.57 40.17
C PRO A 12 -49.36 57.08 39.80
N GLY A 13 -48.53 56.50 38.91
CA GLY A 13 -48.18 55.08 38.98
C GLY A 13 -48.37 54.24 37.71
N ARG A 14 -47.23 53.65 37.29
CA ARG A 14 -47.06 52.45 36.43
C ARG A 14 -47.05 52.66 34.92
N LEU A 15 -45.86 52.88 34.38
CA LEU A 15 -45.42 52.15 33.18
C LEU A 15 -43.90 52.19 33.10
N GLY A 16 -43.28 51.06 33.42
CA GLY A 16 -41.90 50.75 33.04
C GLY A 16 -41.84 50.37 31.56
N ILE A 17 -40.62 50.37 31.02
CA ILE A 17 -40.22 50.06 29.64
C ILE A 17 -40.23 51.27 28.69
N ALA A 18 -39.30 52.21 28.91
CA ALA A 18 -38.81 53.16 27.88
C ALA A 18 -37.51 53.89 28.30
N VAL A 19 -36.50 53.20 28.85
CA VAL A 19 -35.20 53.82 29.21
C VAL A 19 -33.98 53.01 28.70
N LEU A 20 -34.09 52.30 27.57
CA LEU A 20 -32.93 51.56 27.02
C LEU A 20 -32.63 51.84 25.54
N ALA A 21 -33.04 53.00 25.00
CA ALA A 21 -32.90 53.30 23.57
C ALA A 21 -32.29 54.68 23.24
N MET A 22 -31.61 55.34 24.18
CA MET A 22 -31.09 56.70 23.95
C MET A 22 -29.70 56.94 24.55
N LEU A 23 -28.74 56.05 24.29
CA LEU A 23 -27.33 56.24 24.71
C LEU A 23 -26.26 55.63 23.76
N THR A 24 -26.55 55.41 22.47
CA THR A 24 -25.57 54.83 21.52
C THR A 24 -25.48 55.53 20.16
N VAL A 25 -25.89 56.80 20.03
CA VAL A 25 -25.87 57.52 18.73
C VAL A 25 -24.99 58.80 18.73
N LEU A 26 -24.10 59.00 19.71
CA LEU A 26 -23.07 60.05 19.63
C LEU A 26 -21.68 59.49 19.96
N SER A 27 -21.04 58.85 18.98
CA SER A 27 -19.58 58.72 18.89
C SER A 27 -19.12 58.16 17.53
N MET A 28 -19.59 58.74 16.42
CA MET A 28 -18.99 58.48 15.11
C MET A 28 -18.89 59.76 14.29
N LEU A 29 -17.87 60.57 14.56
CA LEU A 29 -17.23 61.39 13.54
C LEU A 29 -15.80 61.78 13.94
N ALA A 30 -14.88 61.44 13.02
CA ALA A 30 -13.51 61.90 12.83
C ALA A 30 -12.37 61.25 13.67
N LEU A 31 -11.55 60.41 13.01
CA LEU A 31 -10.31 60.89 12.39
C LEU A 31 -9.75 59.80 11.44
N VAL A 32 -9.72 60.11 10.14
CA VAL A 32 -8.90 59.38 9.16
C VAL A 32 -7.44 59.78 9.39
N ARG A 33 -6.56 58.79 9.62
CA ARG A 33 -5.11 58.91 9.51
C ARG A 33 -4.58 57.74 8.66
N PRO A 34 -3.47 57.94 7.93
CA PRO A 34 -3.10 57.10 6.80
C PRO A 34 -2.65 55.72 7.25
N GLY A 35 -3.10 54.69 6.54
CA GLY A 35 -2.76 53.30 6.81
C GLY A 35 -1.25 53.07 6.74
N GLN A 36 -0.69 52.54 7.82
CA GLN A 36 0.53 51.76 7.73
C GLN A 36 0.12 50.36 7.26
N SER A 37 0.67 49.96 6.13
CA SER A 37 0.43 48.69 5.46
C SER A 37 0.70 47.52 6.41
N GLN A 38 -0.36 46.82 6.80
CA GLN A 38 -0.24 45.46 7.31
C GLN A 38 0.31 44.60 6.17
N ALA A 39 1.32 43.78 6.48
CA ALA A 39 1.78 42.73 5.58
C ALA A 39 0.57 41.86 5.23
N GLN A 40 0.35 41.75 3.93
CA GLN A 40 -0.82 41.18 3.29
C GLN A 40 -0.93 39.69 3.66
N THR A 41 -1.94 39.31 4.44
CA THR A 41 -2.49 37.95 4.37
C THR A 41 -3.07 37.83 2.98
N THR A 42 -2.33 37.19 2.07
CA THR A 42 -2.85 37.05 0.71
C THR A 42 -3.96 36.00 0.77
N ASN A 43 -5.22 36.45 0.65
CA ASN A 43 -6.38 35.63 0.29
C ASN A 43 -6.19 35.10 -1.14
N THR A 44 -5.18 34.25 -1.33
CA THR A 44 -4.75 33.74 -2.62
C THR A 44 -4.27 32.31 -2.46
N TRP A 45 -4.32 31.58 -3.57
CA TRP A 45 -3.71 30.27 -3.71
C TRP A 45 -2.18 30.38 -3.66
N SER A 46 -1.52 29.41 -3.04
CA SER A 46 -0.07 29.30 -3.06
C SER A 46 0.44 29.00 -4.47
N SER A 47 1.73 29.22 -4.72
CA SER A 47 2.34 28.82 -5.99
C SER A 47 2.21 27.31 -6.18
N ALA A 48 1.84 26.89 -7.39
CA ALA A 48 1.73 25.48 -7.72
C ALA A 48 3.07 24.75 -7.60
N VAL A 49 3.03 23.54 -7.03
CA VAL A 49 4.19 22.65 -6.87
C VAL A 49 3.91 21.32 -7.58
N GLY A 50 4.83 20.83 -8.41
CA GLY A 50 4.71 19.51 -9.02
C GLY A 50 5.01 18.40 -7.99
N ILE A 51 4.09 17.46 -7.82
CA ILE A 51 4.12 16.45 -6.75
C ILE A 51 4.39 15.02 -7.25
N THR A 52 4.53 14.83 -8.56
CA THR A 52 4.90 13.55 -9.18
C THR A 52 6.20 13.63 -9.99
N PRO A 53 6.86 12.47 -10.25
CA PRO A 53 8.02 12.40 -11.13
C PRO A 53 7.74 12.96 -12.54
N SER A 54 8.79 13.38 -13.24
CA SER A 54 8.70 13.89 -14.62
C SER A 54 8.98 12.83 -15.70
N SER A 55 9.26 11.59 -15.31
CA SER A 55 9.67 10.50 -16.21
C SER A 55 8.49 9.76 -16.87
N ILE A 56 7.27 9.90 -16.36
CA ILE A 56 6.07 9.19 -16.81
C ILE A 56 4.84 10.11 -16.70
N ASP A 57 3.83 9.88 -17.54
CA ASP A 57 2.60 10.67 -17.49
C ASP A 57 1.76 10.27 -16.27
N ALA A 58 1.44 11.22 -15.41
CA ALA A 58 0.57 11.07 -14.23
C ALA A 58 -0.74 11.82 -14.46
N LEU A 59 -1.87 11.13 -14.31
CA LEU A 59 -3.20 11.58 -14.72
C LEU A 59 -4.27 11.29 -13.66
N ASP A 60 -5.40 11.99 -13.79
CA ASP A 60 -6.63 11.86 -12.99
C ASP A 60 -6.39 11.78 -11.47
N PRO A 61 -5.83 12.85 -10.87
CA PRO A 61 -5.60 12.88 -9.43
C PRO A 61 -6.93 13.03 -8.67
N GLN A 62 -7.05 12.36 -7.53
CA GLN A 62 -8.06 12.63 -6.51
C GLN A 62 -7.39 12.99 -5.19
N ILE A 63 -8.06 13.79 -4.36
CA ILE A 63 -7.50 14.28 -3.10
C ILE A 63 -8.52 14.31 -1.97
N VAL A 64 -8.08 13.87 -0.79
CA VAL A 64 -8.76 14.12 0.49
C VAL A 64 -7.78 14.69 1.50
N ILE A 65 -8.28 15.41 2.51
CA ILE A 65 -7.46 15.95 3.61
C ILE A 65 -7.97 15.39 4.93
N ASP A 66 -7.07 14.81 5.72
CA ASP A 66 -7.42 14.26 7.03
C ASP A 66 -7.61 15.34 8.11
N GLN A 67 -8.02 14.92 9.30
CA GLN A 67 -8.24 15.84 10.44
C GLN A 67 -6.94 16.45 10.99
N ALA A 68 -5.78 15.87 10.69
CA ALA A 68 -4.48 16.43 11.03
C ALA A 68 -3.99 17.43 9.96
N GLY A 69 -4.73 17.59 8.86
CA GLY A 69 -4.35 18.45 7.74
C GLY A 69 -3.41 17.78 6.76
N VAL A 70 -3.22 16.45 6.83
CA VAL A 70 -2.45 15.68 5.85
C VAL A 70 -3.29 15.49 4.60
N SER A 71 -2.71 15.80 3.45
CA SER A 71 -3.26 15.56 2.14
C SER A 71 -2.92 14.16 1.67
N HIS A 72 -3.92 13.46 1.14
CA HIS A 72 -3.82 12.14 0.56
C HIS A 72 -4.23 12.23 -0.89
N VAL A 73 -3.30 11.92 -1.80
CA VAL A 73 -3.52 12.01 -3.24
C VAL A 73 -3.34 10.64 -3.86
N VAL A 74 -4.30 10.26 -4.69
CA VAL A 74 -4.21 9.09 -5.57
C VAL A 74 -4.25 9.54 -7.02
N TYR A 75 -3.53 8.87 -7.90
CA TYR A 75 -3.49 9.15 -9.33
C TYR A 75 -3.09 7.87 -10.07
N PHE A 76 -3.13 7.87 -11.42
CA PHE A 76 -2.53 6.77 -12.18
C PHE A 76 -1.40 7.25 -13.09
N GLU A 77 -0.40 6.39 -13.29
CA GLU A 77 0.67 6.61 -14.25
C GLU A 77 0.43 5.79 -15.51
N THR A 78 0.74 6.38 -16.67
CA THR A 78 0.63 5.72 -17.97
C THR A 78 1.79 6.04 -18.90
N ASN A 79 2.06 5.11 -19.81
CA ASN A 79 2.91 5.35 -20.98
C ASN A 79 2.11 5.32 -22.30
N PHE A 80 0.78 5.29 -22.23
CA PHE A 80 -0.17 5.16 -23.35
C PHE A 80 -0.01 3.91 -24.24
N SER A 81 0.87 2.98 -23.89
CA SER A 81 1.22 1.83 -24.73
C SER A 81 0.76 0.48 -24.19
N SER A 82 0.44 0.38 -22.88
CA SER A 82 -0.21 -0.80 -22.26
C SER A 82 -0.22 -0.79 -20.72
N ARG A 83 0.48 0.15 -20.06
CA ARG A 83 0.68 0.10 -18.61
C ARG A 83 -0.01 1.28 -17.95
N GLU A 84 -1.03 1.00 -17.16
CA GLU A 84 -1.68 1.96 -16.28
C GLU A 84 -1.65 1.43 -14.86
N ARG A 85 -1.12 2.23 -13.93
CA ARG A 85 -0.96 1.81 -12.54
C ARG A 85 -1.35 2.93 -11.60
N VAL A 86 -2.05 2.58 -10.53
CA VAL A 86 -2.52 3.50 -9.51
C VAL A 86 -1.44 3.68 -8.45
N TYR A 87 -1.21 4.93 -8.05
CA TYR A 87 -0.25 5.31 -7.03
C TYR A 87 -0.87 6.23 -5.98
N TYR A 88 -0.32 6.16 -4.78
CA TYR A 88 -0.69 6.97 -3.64
C TYR A 88 0.52 7.78 -3.13
N ILE A 89 0.27 9.05 -2.77
CA ILE A 89 1.22 9.93 -2.08
C ILE A 89 0.52 10.72 -0.97
N ASN A 90 1.29 11.16 0.03
CA ASN A 90 0.80 12.06 1.07
C ASN A 90 1.87 13.07 1.49
N ASN A 91 1.51 14.05 2.31
CA ASN A 91 2.44 15.07 2.84
C ASN A 91 2.64 15.01 4.37
N ARG A 92 2.43 13.84 4.99
CA ARG A 92 2.43 13.68 6.46
C ARG A 92 3.72 14.15 7.13
N SER A 93 4.86 13.92 6.48
CA SER A 93 6.19 14.30 6.99
C SER A 93 6.56 15.78 6.73
N GLY A 94 5.62 16.59 6.24
CA GLY A 94 5.88 17.97 5.79
C GLY A 94 6.46 18.06 4.38
N SER A 95 6.60 16.95 3.67
CA SER A 95 6.97 16.88 2.24
C SER A 95 6.19 15.75 1.59
N TRP A 96 5.98 15.82 0.27
CA TRP A 96 5.30 14.75 -0.47
C TRP A 96 6.13 13.46 -0.44
N SER A 97 5.48 12.36 -0.07
CA SER A 97 6.09 11.03 -0.01
C SER A 97 6.49 10.52 -1.39
N THR A 98 7.37 9.53 -1.44
CA THR A 98 7.59 8.75 -2.66
C THR A 98 6.28 8.06 -3.08
N PRO A 99 5.97 7.98 -4.40
CA PRO A 99 4.80 7.25 -4.89
C PRO A 99 4.78 5.80 -4.43
N ARG A 100 3.69 5.41 -3.78
CA ARG A 100 3.42 4.02 -3.38
C ARG A 100 2.52 3.36 -4.41
N LEU A 101 2.93 2.23 -4.96
CA LEU A 101 2.10 1.46 -5.90
C LEU A 101 0.87 0.88 -5.18
N MET A 102 -0.31 1.10 -5.75
CA MET A 102 -1.59 0.62 -5.22
C MET A 102 -2.15 -0.55 -6.04
N SER A 103 -2.00 -0.53 -7.37
CA SER A 103 -2.47 -1.61 -8.26
C SER A 103 -1.31 -2.53 -8.67
N GLU A 104 -1.40 -3.81 -8.33
CA GLU A 104 -0.42 -4.85 -8.69
C GLU A 104 -0.46 -5.14 -10.19
N ALA A 105 -1.67 -5.14 -10.78
CA ALA A 105 -1.88 -5.30 -12.21
C ALA A 105 -1.67 -3.99 -12.99
N ALA A 106 -1.24 -4.11 -14.25
CA ALA A 106 -0.85 -2.98 -15.11
C ALA A 106 -2.02 -2.39 -15.94
N ASN A 107 -3.19 -2.25 -15.34
CA ASN A 107 -4.45 -1.81 -15.96
C ASN A 107 -5.39 -1.15 -14.95
N GLY A 108 -4.84 -0.46 -13.95
CA GLY A 108 -5.62 0.32 -12.98
C GLY A 108 -5.81 1.76 -13.48
N GLN A 109 -7.05 2.22 -13.52
CA GLN A 109 -7.43 3.54 -14.06
C GLN A 109 -8.42 4.26 -13.13
N LYS A 110 -8.53 5.59 -13.29
CA LYS A 110 -9.57 6.44 -12.67
C LYS A 110 -9.73 6.16 -11.17
N PRO A 111 -8.67 6.30 -10.36
CA PRO A 111 -8.76 6.01 -8.94
C PRO A 111 -9.61 7.03 -8.20
N SER A 112 -10.28 6.62 -7.13
CA SER A 112 -10.93 7.49 -6.14
C SER A 112 -10.46 7.15 -4.72
N ILE A 113 -10.51 8.14 -3.84
CA ILE A 113 -9.99 8.08 -2.46
C ILE A 113 -10.97 8.68 -1.47
N ALA A 114 -11.19 7.98 -0.37
CA ALA A 114 -12.02 8.43 0.75
C ALA A 114 -11.22 8.49 2.04
N TYR A 115 -11.60 9.41 2.93
CA TYR A 115 -11.09 9.50 4.29
C TYR A 115 -12.24 9.60 5.30
N ALA A 116 -12.11 8.91 6.43
CA ALA A 116 -12.95 9.12 7.61
C ALA A 116 -12.15 8.87 8.90
N ASN A 117 -12.45 9.64 9.95
CA ASN A 117 -12.06 9.28 11.31
C ASN A 117 -13.20 8.52 11.99
N VAL A 118 -13.02 7.22 12.24
CA VAL A 118 -14.06 6.36 12.83
C VAL A 118 -13.52 5.75 14.12
N SER A 119 -14.12 6.16 15.24
CA SER A 119 -13.70 5.73 16.59
C SER A 119 -12.21 5.97 16.86
N GLY A 120 -11.66 7.09 16.39
CA GLY A 120 -10.25 7.45 16.57
C GLY A 120 -9.27 6.82 15.58
N ARG A 121 -9.74 5.98 14.65
CA ARG A 121 -8.91 5.44 13.55
C ARG A 121 -9.04 6.31 12.31
N ASN A 122 -7.91 6.61 11.68
CA ASN A 122 -7.84 7.34 10.41
C ASN A 122 -7.95 6.34 9.27
N ILE A 123 -9.16 6.13 8.77
CA ILE A 123 -9.42 5.19 7.69
C ILE A 123 -9.22 5.92 6.36
N ILE A 124 -8.42 5.32 5.49
CA ILE A 124 -8.28 5.74 4.09
C ILE A 124 -8.60 4.55 3.21
N GLU A 125 -9.44 4.77 2.21
CA GLU A 125 -9.82 3.73 1.26
C GLU A 125 -9.64 4.24 -0.16
N VAL A 126 -9.11 3.37 -1.02
CA VAL A 126 -8.81 3.69 -2.41
C VAL A 126 -9.46 2.62 -3.27
N ALA A 127 -10.20 3.06 -4.28
CA ALA A 127 -10.81 2.21 -5.29
C ALA A 127 -10.37 2.64 -6.69
N TRP A 128 -10.30 1.72 -7.64
CA TRP A 128 -9.96 2.04 -9.03
C TRP A 128 -10.64 1.11 -10.03
N GLY A 129 -10.84 1.63 -11.24
CA GLY A 129 -11.34 0.87 -12.36
C GLY A 129 -10.30 -0.14 -12.85
N HIS A 130 -10.77 -1.32 -13.25
CA HIS A 130 -9.94 -2.38 -13.80
C HIS A 130 -10.73 -3.10 -14.90
N GLY A 131 -10.05 -3.47 -16.00
CA GLY A 131 -10.72 -4.09 -17.16
C GLY A 131 -11.44 -5.41 -16.86
N SER A 132 -11.24 -5.98 -15.68
CA SER A 132 -11.97 -7.14 -15.20
C SER A 132 -12.72 -6.92 -13.86
N GLY A 133 -12.59 -5.78 -13.20
CA GLY A 133 -13.16 -5.59 -11.86
C GLY A 133 -13.06 -4.17 -11.34
N LEU A 134 -13.34 -3.99 -10.05
CA LEU A 134 -12.87 -2.85 -9.28
C LEU A 134 -11.77 -3.33 -8.34
N GLY A 135 -10.63 -2.66 -8.37
CA GLY A 135 -9.57 -2.84 -7.39
C GLY A 135 -9.83 -1.99 -6.15
N TYR A 136 -9.38 -2.47 -4.99
CA TYR A 136 -9.62 -1.84 -3.71
C TYR A 136 -8.48 -2.09 -2.74
N ARG A 137 -8.11 -1.06 -1.97
CA ARG A 137 -7.25 -1.15 -0.80
C ARG A 137 -7.73 -0.26 0.32
N ARG A 138 -7.39 -0.65 1.55
CA ARG A 138 -7.76 0.05 2.77
C ARG A 138 -6.58 0.21 3.71
N SER A 139 -6.51 1.35 4.37
CA SER A 139 -5.61 1.65 5.47
C SER A 139 -6.41 2.01 6.72
N GLU A 140 -5.95 1.59 7.90
CA GLU A 140 -6.56 1.94 9.20
C GLU A 140 -5.70 2.94 10.02
N ASP A 141 -4.54 3.35 9.51
CA ASP A 141 -3.54 4.19 10.19
C ASP A 141 -3.23 5.51 9.45
N GLY A 142 -4.13 5.91 8.54
CA GLY A 142 -3.96 7.12 7.74
C GLY A 142 -2.94 6.98 6.61
N GLY A 143 -2.83 5.77 6.04
CA GLY A 143 -2.07 5.50 4.83
C GLY A 143 -0.62 5.07 5.07
N GLU A 144 -0.25 4.72 6.30
CA GLU A 144 1.07 4.18 6.64
C GLU A 144 1.18 2.72 6.20
N THR A 145 0.18 1.91 6.56
CA THR A 145 0.02 0.54 6.08
C THR A 145 -1.28 0.37 5.29
N TRP A 146 -1.27 -0.59 4.37
CA TRP A 146 -2.39 -0.87 3.47
C TRP A 146 -2.65 -2.37 3.41
N SER A 147 -3.91 -2.76 3.27
CA SER A 147 -4.30 -4.12 2.97
C SER A 147 -3.70 -4.60 1.65
N SER A 148 -3.70 -5.93 1.44
CA SER A 148 -3.52 -6.50 0.10
C SER A 148 -4.59 -5.96 -0.86
N GLU A 149 -4.27 -5.96 -2.16
CA GLU A 149 -5.25 -5.62 -3.18
C GLU A 149 -6.43 -6.59 -3.14
N GLN A 150 -7.65 -6.05 -3.21
CA GLN A 150 -8.87 -6.82 -3.33
C GLN A 150 -9.57 -6.46 -4.63
N ARG A 151 -10.05 -7.47 -5.35
CA ARG A 151 -10.99 -7.30 -6.44
C ARG A 151 -12.41 -7.45 -5.92
N VAL A 152 -13.20 -6.37 -5.95
CA VAL A 152 -14.51 -6.31 -5.28
C VAL A 152 -15.68 -6.60 -6.22
N THR A 153 -15.41 -6.64 -7.53
CA THR A 153 -16.36 -7.10 -8.56
C THR A 153 -15.71 -8.11 -9.50
N ASP A 154 -16.50 -9.10 -9.92
CA ASP A 154 -16.15 -10.13 -10.91
C ASP A 154 -16.39 -9.70 -12.37
N HIS A 155 -16.92 -8.50 -12.57
CA HIS A 155 -17.18 -7.89 -13.88
C HIS A 155 -16.44 -6.56 -14.00
N ALA A 156 -16.15 -6.14 -15.24
CA ALA A 156 -15.55 -4.84 -15.52
C ALA A 156 -16.31 -3.70 -14.85
N GLY A 157 -15.58 -2.89 -14.09
CA GLY A 157 -16.05 -1.67 -13.44
C GLY A 157 -15.12 -0.51 -13.78
N PHE A 158 -15.69 0.63 -14.08
CA PHE A 158 -15.02 1.85 -14.54
C PHE A 158 -15.47 3.03 -13.69
N ASP A 159 -14.65 4.08 -13.62
CA ASP A 159 -14.96 5.35 -12.97
C ASP A 159 -15.59 5.21 -11.57
N PRO A 160 -14.94 4.51 -10.62
CA PRO A 160 -15.47 4.41 -9.26
C PRO A 160 -15.35 5.74 -8.52
N ASP A 161 -16.37 6.07 -7.74
CA ASP A 161 -16.27 7.03 -6.65
C ASP A 161 -16.58 6.34 -5.31
N ILE A 162 -15.81 6.68 -4.29
CA ILE A 162 -15.82 6.04 -2.97
C ILE A 162 -16.00 7.07 -1.87
N ILE A 163 -16.90 6.78 -0.93
CA ILE A 163 -17.06 7.54 0.31
C ILE A 163 -17.13 6.61 1.52
N ILE A 164 -16.80 7.12 2.70
CA ILE A 164 -16.96 6.42 3.98
C ILE A 164 -17.92 7.24 4.82
N ASP A 165 -19.02 6.62 5.27
CA ASP A 165 -19.97 7.30 6.16
C ASP A 165 -19.42 7.42 7.59
N ASP A 166 -20.12 8.18 8.43
CA ASP A 166 -19.73 8.40 9.83
C ASP A 166 -19.85 7.15 10.74
N THR A 167 -20.31 6.02 10.21
CA THR A 167 -20.30 4.72 10.89
C THR A 167 -19.13 3.83 10.46
N GLY A 168 -18.34 4.27 9.46
CA GLY A 168 -17.28 3.48 8.85
C GLY A 168 -17.77 2.49 7.80
N THR A 169 -18.99 2.69 7.27
CA THR A 169 -19.49 1.93 6.11
C THR A 169 -18.94 2.58 4.85
N THR A 170 -18.30 1.77 4.00
CA THR A 170 -17.83 2.21 2.68
C THR A 170 -18.98 2.15 1.69
N HIS A 171 -19.08 3.15 0.82
CA HIS A 171 -20.01 3.17 -0.31
C HIS A 171 -19.21 3.41 -1.58
N ILE A 172 -19.49 2.63 -2.63
CA ILE A 172 -18.90 2.79 -3.95
C ILE A 172 -20.01 2.93 -4.97
N VAL A 173 -19.94 3.97 -5.80
CA VAL A 173 -20.65 4.05 -7.08
C VAL A 173 -19.65 3.83 -8.20
N TYR A 174 -20.06 3.16 -9.27
CA TYR A 174 -19.18 2.91 -10.41
C TYR A 174 -20.00 2.67 -11.68
N THR A 175 -19.33 2.79 -12.82
CA THR A 175 -19.89 2.53 -14.14
C THR A 175 -19.58 1.10 -14.56
N ARG A 176 -20.57 0.37 -15.07
CA ARG A 176 -20.41 -1.00 -15.56
C ARG A 176 -20.68 -1.05 -17.06
N GLY A 177 -19.81 -1.72 -17.81
CA GLY A 177 -20.07 -2.05 -19.21
C GLY A 177 -21.02 -3.24 -19.36
N GLY A 178 -22.08 -3.07 -20.15
CA GLY A 178 -23.04 -4.12 -20.51
C GLY A 178 -23.55 -3.95 -21.94
N SER A 179 -24.02 -5.03 -22.57
CA SER A 179 -24.71 -4.94 -23.86
C SER A 179 -26.22 -4.94 -23.64
N VAL A 180 -26.89 -3.81 -23.79
CA VAL A 180 -28.35 -3.76 -23.89
C VAL A 180 -28.72 -3.68 -25.37
N GLY A 181 -29.27 -4.76 -25.93
CA GLY A 181 -29.74 -4.77 -27.32
C GLY A 181 -28.67 -4.71 -28.41
N GLY A 182 -27.38 -4.92 -28.08
CA GLY A 182 -26.28 -4.93 -29.03
C GLY A 182 -25.52 -3.60 -29.16
N GLU A 183 -25.79 -2.62 -28.29
CA GLU A 183 -24.99 -1.41 -28.11
C GLU A 183 -24.21 -1.47 -26.78
N ASP A 184 -23.00 -0.91 -26.75
CA ASP A 184 -22.15 -0.77 -25.55
C ASP A 184 -22.82 0.20 -24.57
N ALA A 185 -23.69 -0.33 -23.71
CA ALA A 185 -24.38 0.43 -22.69
C ALA A 185 -23.53 0.52 -21.42
N LEU A 186 -23.42 1.72 -20.87
CA LEU A 186 -22.80 1.95 -19.57
C LEU A 186 -23.90 2.20 -18.52
N ASP A 187 -23.90 1.39 -17.46
CA ASP A 187 -24.87 1.45 -16.37
C ASP A 187 -24.22 1.85 -15.04
N VAL A 188 -24.87 2.72 -14.27
CA VAL A 188 -24.38 3.14 -12.94
C VAL A 188 -24.82 2.14 -11.87
N HIS A 189 -23.84 1.62 -11.13
CA HIS A 189 -24.02 0.64 -10.07
C HIS A 189 -23.55 1.16 -8.72
N TYR A 190 -24.16 0.66 -7.67
CA TYR A 190 -23.83 0.95 -6.27
C TYR A 190 -23.53 -0.34 -5.51
N MET A 191 -22.55 -0.28 -4.62
CA MET A 191 -22.34 -1.28 -3.58
C MET A 191 -21.81 -0.65 -2.29
N SER A 192 -21.83 -1.40 -1.20
CA SER A 192 -21.29 -0.97 0.09
C SER A 192 -20.51 -2.07 0.79
N ARG A 193 -19.55 -1.67 1.61
CA ARG A 193 -18.81 -2.55 2.53
C ARG A 193 -19.20 -2.20 3.95
N SER A 194 -19.78 -3.14 4.68
CA SER A 194 -20.06 -2.95 6.09
C SER A 194 -18.77 -2.82 6.90
N PRO A 195 -18.80 -2.23 8.12
CA PRO A 195 -17.59 -2.06 8.95
C PRO A 195 -16.87 -3.36 9.32
N ASN A 196 -17.57 -4.51 9.31
CA ASN A 196 -16.99 -5.84 9.50
C ASN A 196 -16.37 -6.43 8.22
N GLY A 197 -16.38 -5.68 7.12
CA GLY A 197 -15.67 -5.99 5.89
C GLY A 197 -16.41 -6.79 4.83
N ILE A 198 -17.75 -6.89 4.92
CA ILE A 198 -18.56 -7.64 3.97
C ILE A 198 -19.10 -6.70 2.89
N TRP A 199 -18.86 -7.03 1.63
CA TRP A 199 -19.42 -6.33 0.48
C TRP A 199 -20.87 -6.75 0.22
N SER A 200 -21.74 -5.79 -0.07
CA SER A 200 -23.07 -6.04 -0.60
C SER A 200 -23.00 -6.43 -2.07
N THR A 201 -24.01 -7.15 -2.55
CA THR A 201 -24.21 -7.35 -4.00
C THR A 201 -24.40 -6.00 -4.71
N PRO A 202 -23.76 -5.76 -5.86
CA PRO A 202 -23.99 -4.54 -6.62
C PRO A 202 -25.45 -4.37 -7.07
N VAL A 203 -25.92 -3.13 -7.07
CA VAL A 203 -27.28 -2.75 -7.47
C VAL A 203 -27.20 -1.64 -8.51
N GLN A 204 -27.87 -1.80 -9.65
CA GLN A 204 -28.01 -0.75 -10.65
C GLN A 204 -28.91 0.39 -10.14
N ILE A 205 -28.49 1.65 -10.31
CA ILE A 205 -29.15 2.83 -9.74
C ILE A 205 -29.65 3.86 -10.77
N ASP A 206 -29.31 3.67 -12.04
CA ASP A 206 -29.68 4.53 -13.17
C ASP A 206 -30.89 4.02 -13.98
N GLU A 207 -31.35 4.81 -14.95
CA GLU A 207 -32.48 4.49 -15.85
C GLU A 207 -31.99 3.71 -17.09
N PRO A 208 -32.61 2.58 -17.46
CA PRO A 208 -32.25 1.82 -18.67
C PRO A 208 -32.64 2.51 -19.99
N SER A 209 -33.06 3.79 -19.96
CA SER A 209 -33.52 4.55 -21.13
C SER A 209 -32.45 5.46 -21.75
N PHE A 210 -31.21 5.39 -21.25
CA PHE A 210 -30.05 6.09 -21.78
C PHE A 210 -29.02 5.08 -22.29
N ALA A 211 -28.33 5.41 -23.38
CA ALA A 211 -27.38 4.52 -24.03
C ALA A 211 -26.02 4.50 -23.30
N VAL A 212 -25.64 5.58 -22.59
CA VAL A 212 -24.36 5.66 -21.86
C VAL A 212 -24.55 6.48 -20.58
N ASN A 213 -24.38 5.87 -19.40
CA ASN A 213 -24.34 6.55 -18.10
C ASN A 213 -22.97 6.36 -17.46
N GLY A 214 -22.38 7.42 -16.88
CA GLY A 214 -21.04 7.35 -16.28
C GLY A 214 -20.64 8.64 -15.54
N GLU A 215 -19.35 8.79 -15.21
CA GLU A 215 -18.80 9.96 -14.49
C GLU A 215 -19.63 10.27 -13.22
N SER A 216 -19.72 9.27 -12.33
CA SER A 216 -20.57 9.33 -11.14
C SER A 216 -19.78 9.84 -9.94
N GLU A 217 -20.36 10.76 -9.18
CA GLU A 217 -19.79 11.28 -7.94
C GLU A 217 -20.81 11.15 -6.80
N MET A 218 -20.35 10.85 -5.59
CA MET A 218 -21.17 10.54 -4.42
C MET A 218 -20.86 11.44 -3.23
N ALA A 219 -21.92 11.81 -2.50
CA ALA A 219 -21.81 12.39 -1.17
C ALA A 219 -22.83 11.77 -0.21
N TYR A 220 -22.68 12.01 1.09
CA TYR A 220 -23.68 11.62 2.08
C TYR A 220 -24.07 12.79 2.99
N THR A 221 -25.24 12.64 3.61
CA THR A 221 -25.73 13.51 4.69
C THR A 221 -26.35 12.67 5.80
N ARG A 222 -26.42 13.21 7.01
CA ARG A 222 -27.16 12.61 8.13
C ARG A 222 -28.22 13.59 8.65
N ASN A 223 -29.35 13.65 7.97
CA ASN A 223 -30.46 14.53 8.35
C ASN A 223 -31.33 13.87 9.42
N ALA A 224 -31.45 14.51 10.59
CA ALA A 224 -32.20 13.99 11.74
C ALA A 224 -31.86 12.52 12.09
N GLY A 225 -30.58 12.14 11.98
CA GLY A 225 -30.08 10.79 12.25
C GLY A 225 -30.20 9.80 11.09
N THR A 226 -30.94 10.14 10.02
CA THR A 226 -31.09 9.28 8.84
C THR A 226 -29.95 9.53 7.85
N LEU A 227 -29.15 8.50 7.58
CA LEU A 227 -28.15 8.54 6.51
C LEU A 227 -28.86 8.70 5.17
N THR A 228 -28.42 9.62 4.33
CA THR A 228 -28.86 9.71 2.94
C THR A 228 -27.65 9.73 2.03
N LEU A 229 -27.63 8.82 1.05
CA LEU A 229 -26.63 8.79 -0.02
C LEU A 229 -27.14 9.61 -1.20
N HIS A 230 -26.25 10.35 -1.83
CA HIS A 230 -26.51 11.27 -2.93
C HIS A 230 -25.55 10.96 -4.05
N VAL A 231 -26.06 10.68 -5.26
CA VAL A 231 -25.24 10.38 -6.42
C VAL A 231 -25.65 11.31 -7.56
N VAL A 232 -24.67 11.96 -8.17
CA VAL A 232 -24.83 12.67 -9.44
C VAL A 232 -24.07 11.92 -10.52
N TYR A 233 -24.62 11.83 -11.72
CA TYR A 233 -23.96 11.13 -12.83
C TYR A 233 -24.40 11.70 -14.18
N ARG A 234 -23.53 11.54 -15.16
CA ARG A 234 -23.79 11.92 -16.55
C ARG A 234 -24.57 10.81 -17.27
N ALA A 235 -25.55 11.20 -18.07
CA ALA A 235 -26.36 10.30 -18.88
C ALA A 235 -26.50 10.81 -20.31
N GLN A 236 -26.34 9.92 -21.29
CA GLN A 236 -26.40 10.23 -22.72
C GLN A 236 -27.41 9.33 -23.44
N ARG A 237 -28.39 9.94 -24.14
CA ARG A 237 -29.54 9.20 -24.69
C ARG A 237 -29.26 8.47 -26.01
N ASN A 238 -28.40 9.01 -26.89
CA ASN A 238 -28.06 8.40 -28.18
C ASN A 238 -26.61 8.72 -28.57
N TRP A 239 -25.88 7.72 -29.07
CA TRP A 239 -24.61 7.91 -29.77
C TRP A 239 -24.89 8.34 -31.22
N SER A 240 -25.28 9.59 -31.46
CA SER A 240 -25.41 10.08 -32.84
C SER A 240 -24.08 10.67 -33.30
N THR A 241 -23.52 10.17 -34.42
CA THR A 241 -22.35 10.73 -35.11
C THR A 241 -22.56 12.16 -35.63
N ASN A 242 -23.78 12.70 -35.52
CA ASN A 242 -24.17 14.03 -36.01
C ASN A 242 -24.24 15.10 -34.90
N GLY A 243 -23.59 14.88 -33.74
CA GLY A 243 -23.27 15.96 -32.78
C GLY A 243 -24.43 16.50 -31.94
N SER A 244 -25.59 15.84 -31.91
CA SER A 244 -26.74 16.20 -31.05
C SER A 244 -27.06 15.10 -30.04
N SER A 245 -26.10 14.73 -29.20
CA SER A 245 -26.36 13.88 -28.04
C SER A 245 -27.07 14.69 -26.94
N ASP A 246 -28.27 14.25 -26.56
CA ASP A 246 -28.95 14.72 -25.34
C ASP A 246 -28.18 14.17 -24.13
N ILE A 247 -27.23 14.97 -23.63
CA ILE A 247 -26.43 14.71 -22.42
C ILE A 247 -27.10 15.45 -21.25
N ARG A 248 -27.33 14.72 -20.16
CA ARG A 248 -27.98 15.20 -18.94
C ARG A 248 -27.14 14.84 -17.73
N VAL A 249 -27.34 15.60 -16.65
CA VAL A 249 -26.87 15.21 -15.33
C VAL A 249 -28.08 14.79 -14.51
N ASN A 250 -28.06 13.55 -14.08
CA ASN A 250 -29.07 12.95 -13.24
C ASN A 250 -28.64 12.98 -11.79
N TYR A 251 -29.63 12.90 -10.91
CA TYR A 251 -29.42 12.82 -9.48
C TYR A 251 -30.30 11.71 -8.91
N VAL A 252 -29.68 10.84 -8.11
CA VAL A 252 -30.40 9.81 -7.36
C VAL A 252 -29.98 9.85 -5.90
N ARG A 253 -30.91 9.50 -5.02
CA ARG A 253 -30.65 9.47 -3.59
C ARG A 253 -31.28 8.30 -2.90
N LYS A 254 -30.73 7.90 -1.77
CA LYS A 254 -31.27 6.82 -0.94
C LYS A 254 -31.29 7.24 0.52
N ALA A 255 -32.49 7.43 1.07
CA ALA A 255 -32.68 7.77 2.48
C ALA A 255 -32.83 6.50 3.33
N GLY A 256 -31.88 6.28 4.23
CA GLY A 256 -31.81 5.09 5.10
C GLY A 256 -31.89 3.80 4.30
N ASN A 257 -32.79 2.92 4.71
CA ASN A 257 -33.07 1.64 4.04
C ASN A 257 -34.18 1.77 2.96
N GLY A 258 -34.54 3.00 2.57
CA GLY A 258 -35.52 3.25 1.51
C GLY A 258 -35.02 2.85 0.12
N ALA A 259 -35.92 2.98 -0.86
CA ALA A 259 -35.58 2.80 -2.27
C ALA A 259 -34.77 3.99 -2.81
N TRP A 260 -34.09 3.79 -3.94
CA TRP A 260 -33.48 4.88 -4.69
C TRP A 260 -34.56 5.78 -5.28
N GLU A 261 -34.51 7.06 -4.93
CA GLU A 261 -35.39 8.11 -5.43
C GLU A 261 -34.66 8.90 -6.52
N ARG A 262 -35.35 9.19 -7.62
CA ARG A 262 -34.74 9.75 -8.83
C ARG A 262 -35.28 11.16 -9.09
N SER A 263 -34.39 12.05 -9.52
CA SER A 263 -34.74 13.38 -10.02
C SER A 263 -33.71 13.84 -11.04
N ALA A 264 -34.13 14.64 -12.02
CA ALA A 264 -33.20 15.26 -12.96
C ALA A 264 -32.63 16.55 -12.33
N LEU A 265 -31.32 16.73 -12.39
CA LEU A 265 -30.68 17.97 -11.94
C LEU A 265 -30.80 19.06 -13.02
N ALA A 266 -30.58 18.71 -14.30
CA ALA A 266 -30.90 19.56 -15.46
C ALA A 266 -30.75 18.83 -16.82
N ASN A 267 -31.07 19.53 -17.93
CA ASN A 267 -31.36 18.92 -19.24
C ASN A 267 -30.41 19.27 -20.42
N SER A 268 -29.22 19.84 -20.22
CA SER A 268 -28.28 20.11 -21.33
C SER A 268 -26.84 20.41 -20.87
N PHE A 269 -25.90 19.45 -21.03
CA PHE A 269 -24.55 19.51 -20.44
C PHE A 269 -23.44 18.89 -21.29
N ALA A 270 -22.17 19.13 -20.93
CA ALA A 270 -21.01 18.49 -21.58
C ALA A 270 -19.77 18.27 -20.69
N GLY A 271 -19.91 18.19 -19.36
CA GLY A 271 -18.76 17.90 -18.49
C GLY A 271 -19.10 17.10 -17.23
N GLU A 272 -18.05 16.77 -16.48
CA GLU A 272 -18.08 15.94 -15.27
C GLU A 272 -18.77 16.70 -14.12
N PRO A 273 -19.83 16.15 -13.49
CA PRO A 273 -20.40 16.72 -12.28
C PRO A 273 -19.47 16.48 -11.10
N ASP A 274 -19.51 17.33 -10.06
CA ASP A 274 -18.87 17.09 -8.76
C ASP A 274 -19.83 17.47 -7.63
N ILE A 275 -19.78 16.76 -6.50
CA ILE A 275 -20.69 16.93 -5.37
C ILE A 275 -19.98 16.91 -4.01
N THR A 276 -20.36 17.82 -3.14
CA THR A 276 -19.99 17.79 -1.72
C THR A 276 -21.17 18.15 -0.83
N SER A 277 -21.06 17.94 0.49
CA SER A 277 -22.14 18.16 1.44
C SER A 277 -21.66 18.85 2.72
N ASP A 278 -22.61 19.33 3.53
CA ASP A 278 -22.33 19.76 4.92
C ASP A 278 -22.48 18.64 5.95
N PHE A 279 -22.62 17.39 5.49
CA PHE A 279 -22.93 16.18 6.26
C PHE A 279 -24.25 16.21 7.03
N ARG A 280 -25.08 17.26 6.90
CA ARG A 280 -26.35 17.40 7.62
C ARG A 280 -27.54 17.31 6.67
N ASN A 281 -27.68 18.27 5.78
CA ASN A 281 -28.83 18.36 4.86
C ASN A 281 -28.59 19.25 3.63
N GLN A 282 -27.42 19.87 3.50
CA GLN A 282 -27.10 20.72 2.35
C GLN A 282 -26.13 20.00 1.41
N LEU A 283 -26.38 20.19 0.12
CA LEU A 283 -25.59 19.63 -0.97
C LEU A 283 -25.15 20.75 -1.90
N TYR A 284 -23.96 20.59 -2.44
CA TYR A 284 -23.26 21.55 -3.27
C TYR A 284 -22.76 20.81 -4.50
N VAL A 285 -23.19 21.22 -5.68
CA VAL A 285 -22.86 20.53 -6.93
C VAL A 285 -22.30 21.52 -7.93
N THR A 286 -21.24 21.14 -8.64
CA THR A 286 -20.74 21.88 -9.80
C THR A 286 -20.95 21.10 -11.08
N LEU A 287 -21.37 21.79 -12.15
CA LEU A 287 -21.69 21.21 -13.46
C LEU A 287 -21.20 22.12 -14.59
N THR A 288 -20.72 21.55 -15.70
CA THR A 288 -20.31 22.34 -16.87
C THR A 288 -21.41 22.39 -17.95
N PHE A 289 -21.93 23.60 -18.22
CA PHE A 289 -23.00 23.86 -19.19
C PHE A 289 -22.49 24.32 -20.54
N LYS A 290 -23.20 23.93 -21.60
CA LYS A 290 -23.09 24.56 -22.93
C LYS A 290 -24.03 25.76 -23.04
N GLN A 291 -23.51 26.99 -23.09
CA GLN A 291 -24.34 28.19 -23.29
C GLN A 291 -24.49 28.60 -24.76
N SER A 292 -23.51 28.26 -25.60
CA SER A 292 -23.38 28.66 -27.00
C SER A 292 -22.77 27.51 -27.80
N PRO A 293 -22.83 27.48 -29.15
CA PRO A 293 -22.12 26.48 -29.94
C PRO A 293 -20.62 26.35 -29.59
N TYR A 294 -20.03 27.40 -29.03
CA TYR A 294 -18.60 27.52 -28.75
C TYR A 294 -18.23 27.75 -27.28
N ASP A 295 -19.18 27.82 -26.33
CA ASP A 295 -18.86 28.19 -24.93
C ASP A 295 -19.36 27.12 -23.94
N PHE A 296 -18.44 26.65 -23.09
CA PHE A 296 -18.75 25.88 -21.87
C PHE A 296 -18.40 26.69 -20.62
N GLU A 297 -19.27 26.66 -19.61
CA GLU A 297 -19.09 27.38 -18.34
C GLU A 297 -19.50 26.48 -17.16
N GLY A 298 -18.67 26.42 -16.12
CA GLY A 298 -18.95 25.75 -14.85
C GLY A 298 -19.95 26.54 -13.98
N PHE A 299 -21.00 25.87 -13.51
CA PHE A 299 -22.10 26.40 -12.70
C PHE A 299 -22.21 25.71 -11.36
N PHE A 300 -22.76 26.43 -10.39
CA PHE A 300 -22.99 25.96 -9.03
C PHE A 300 -24.48 25.78 -8.74
N PHE A 301 -24.80 24.61 -8.21
CA PHE A 301 -26.12 24.22 -7.72
C PHE A 301 -26.05 23.94 -6.23
N ARG A 302 -27.15 24.25 -5.55
CA ARG A 302 -27.29 23.94 -4.14
C ARG A 302 -28.65 23.32 -3.85
N SER A 303 -28.66 22.34 -2.95
CA SER A 303 -29.86 21.89 -2.28
C SER A 303 -29.76 22.21 -0.78
N THR A 304 -30.84 22.71 -0.20
CA THR A 304 -30.95 23.03 1.24
C THR A 304 -31.93 22.11 1.96
N ASP A 305 -32.47 21.12 1.27
CA ASP A 305 -33.56 20.26 1.73
C ASP A 305 -33.25 18.78 1.46
N ASN A 306 -31.98 18.41 1.68
CA ASN A 306 -31.49 17.04 1.56
C ASN A 306 -31.62 16.47 0.14
N GLY A 307 -31.47 17.33 -0.87
CA GLY A 307 -31.58 16.98 -2.28
C GLY A 307 -33.01 16.65 -2.72
N LEU A 308 -34.02 17.29 -2.12
CA LEU A 308 -35.39 17.28 -2.64
C LEU A 308 -35.54 18.27 -3.78
N ASN A 309 -35.00 19.47 -3.61
CA ASN A 309 -35.03 20.55 -4.59
C ASN A 309 -33.64 21.13 -4.79
N TRP A 310 -33.40 21.64 -6.00
CA TRP A 310 -32.13 22.21 -6.43
C TRP A 310 -32.30 23.63 -6.93
N GLN A 311 -31.39 24.50 -6.53
CA GLN A 311 -31.30 25.89 -6.97
C GLN A 311 -30.06 26.04 -7.84
N ASN A 312 -30.24 26.53 -9.07
CA ASN A 312 -29.13 27.03 -9.89
C ASN A 312 -28.77 28.43 -9.38
N ILE A 313 -27.59 28.56 -8.78
CA ILE A 313 -27.12 29.84 -8.21
C ILE A 313 -26.40 30.67 -9.27
N GLY A 314 -25.67 30.03 -10.19
CA GLY A 314 -24.98 30.70 -11.29
C GLY A 314 -23.55 30.20 -11.53
N PRO A 315 -22.78 30.90 -12.39
CA PRO A 315 -21.47 30.44 -12.83
C PRO A 315 -20.39 30.57 -11.75
N VAL A 316 -19.57 29.52 -11.61
CA VAL A 316 -18.43 29.41 -10.69
C VAL A 316 -17.05 29.24 -11.37
N SER A 317 -17.00 29.22 -12.69
CA SER A 317 -15.76 29.15 -13.48
C SER A 317 -15.32 30.52 -14.02
N ALA A 318 -14.18 30.54 -14.71
CA ALA A 318 -13.68 31.67 -15.48
C ALA A 318 -14.36 31.73 -16.86
N ARG A 319 -14.55 32.94 -17.40
CA ARG A 319 -15.00 33.14 -18.78
C ARG A 319 -13.91 33.81 -19.61
N THR A 320 -12.69 33.36 -19.41
CA THR A 320 -11.48 33.96 -19.98
C THR A 320 -11.06 33.30 -21.29
N GLY A 321 -11.47 32.04 -21.51
CA GLY A 321 -11.26 31.27 -22.75
C GLY A 321 -12.53 30.83 -23.49
N ASP A 322 -12.35 30.04 -24.54
CA ASP A 322 -13.42 29.49 -25.38
C ASP A 322 -14.17 28.34 -24.65
N LEU A 323 -13.53 27.53 -23.78
CA LEU A 323 -14.17 26.34 -23.18
C LEU A 323 -13.72 26.06 -21.72
N THR A 324 -14.63 26.10 -20.73
CA THR A 324 -14.41 25.43 -19.43
C THR A 324 -14.66 23.93 -19.58
N LEU A 325 -13.72 23.07 -19.17
CA LEU A 325 -13.84 21.62 -19.39
C LEU A 325 -14.25 20.85 -18.12
N SER A 326 -13.73 21.23 -16.94
CA SER A 326 -14.12 20.61 -15.66
C SER A 326 -14.08 21.60 -14.49
N THR A 327 -15.00 21.41 -13.54
CA THR A 327 -15.12 22.23 -12.32
C THR A 327 -15.36 21.34 -11.10
N ALA A 328 -14.40 21.34 -10.17
CA ALA A 328 -14.50 20.63 -8.90
C ALA A 328 -14.97 21.55 -7.75
N ILE A 329 -15.59 20.95 -6.74
CA ILE A 329 -16.15 21.61 -5.55
C ILE A 329 -15.70 20.91 -4.27
N GLY A 330 -15.09 21.67 -3.37
CA GLY A 330 -14.63 21.17 -2.07
C GLY A 330 -15.25 21.98 -0.93
N ARG A 331 -15.54 21.31 0.19
CA ARG A 331 -15.95 21.96 1.44
C ARG A 331 -14.95 21.67 2.53
N ASN A 332 -14.51 22.70 3.25
CA ASN A 332 -13.62 22.52 4.39
C ASN A 332 -14.39 22.41 5.72
N THR A 333 -13.68 22.11 6.81
CA THR A 333 -14.33 21.93 8.13
C THR A 333 -14.92 23.21 8.69
N ASP A 334 -14.41 24.37 8.27
CA ASP A 334 -14.90 25.70 8.68
C ASP A 334 -16.16 26.12 7.92
N GLY A 335 -16.58 25.34 6.94
CA GLY A 335 -17.77 25.55 6.14
C GLY A 335 -17.61 26.50 4.97
N PHE A 336 -16.37 26.80 4.57
CA PHE A 336 -16.09 27.45 3.30
C PHE A 336 -16.24 26.44 2.16
N LEU A 337 -16.53 26.95 0.97
CA LEU A 337 -16.51 26.20 -0.28
C LEU A 337 -15.39 26.73 -1.20
N ALA A 338 -14.75 25.82 -1.93
CA ALA A 338 -13.81 26.14 -2.99
C ALA A 338 -14.30 25.55 -4.31
N ALA A 339 -14.42 26.37 -5.34
CA ALA A 339 -14.68 25.93 -6.70
C ALA A 339 -13.40 26.13 -7.53
N VAL A 340 -12.92 25.05 -8.16
CA VAL A 340 -11.69 25.06 -8.98
C VAL A 340 -12.02 24.55 -10.37
N SER A 341 -11.67 25.30 -11.41
CA SER A 341 -12.03 25.00 -12.81
C SER A 341 -10.82 25.02 -13.72
N SER A 342 -10.87 24.20 -14.77
CA SER A 342 -9.95 24.30 -15.91
C SER A 342 -10.60 25.12 -17.04
N ASP A 343 -9.94 26.19 -17.49
CA ASP A 343 -10.44 27.07 -18.56
C ASP A 343 -9.48 27.04 -19.75
N GLN A 344 -10.01 26.67 -20.92
CA GLN A 344 -9.27 26.56 -22.17
C GLN A 344 -9.32 27.87 -22.95
N TYR A 345 -8.17 28.56 -23.01
CA TYR A 345 -7.99 29.75 -23.82
C TYR A 345 -7.91 29.46 -25.32
N ASN A 346 -7.24 28.38 -25.68
CA ASN A 346 -7.10 27.91 -27.06
C ASN A 346 -6.65 26.44 -27.08
N ALA A 347 -6.52 25.84 -28.27
CA ALA A 347 -6.16 24.44 -28.44
C ALA A 347 -4.83 24.02 -27.76
N SER A 348 -3.93 24.97 -27.48
CA SER A 348 -2.62 24.74 -26.87
C SER A 348 -2.48 25.25 -25.43
N ARG A 349 -3.52 25.89 -24.87
CA ARG A 349 -3.44 26.49 -23.54
C ARG A 349 -4.73 26.30 -22.74
N GLN A 350 -4.59 25.71 -21.56
CA GLN A 350 -5.66 25.50 -20.59
C GLN A 350 -5.10 25.69 -19.18
N ASP A 351 -5.69 26.59 -18.40
CA ASP A 351 -5.16 27.01 -17.10
C ASP A 351 -6.16 26.73 -15.97
N ILE A 352 -5.69 26.80 -14.73
CA ILE A 352 -6.51 26.52 -13.54
C ILE A 352 -6.92 27.80 -12.83
N TYR A 353 -8.22 27.92 -12.55
CA TYR A 353 -8.81 29.03 -11.80
C TYR A 353 -9.52 28.55 -10.56
N GLY A 354 -9.51 29.35 -9.51
CA GLY A 354 -10.20 29.06 -8.27
C GLY A 354 -10.93 30.26 -7.69
N ARG A 355 -11.98 30.00 -6.93
CA ARG A 355 -12.64 30.99 -6.07
C ARG A 355 -13.21 30.34 -4.82
N ILE A 356 -13.37 31.15 -3.77
CA ILE A 356 -13.81 30.70 -2.45
C ILE A 356 -15.14 31.35 -2.09
N SER A 357 -16.03 30.61 -1.44
CA SER A 357 -17.24 31.12 -0.80
C SER A 357 -17.18 30.88 0.70
N SER A 358 -17.48 31.91 1.49
CA SER A 358 -17.56 31.83 2.95
C SER A 358 -19.00 31.72 3.47
N ASN A 359 -19.99 31.57 2.58
CA ASN A 359 -21.41 31.60 2.90
C ASN A 359 -22.20 30.56 2.11
N ASN A 360 -21.72 29.31 2.11
CA ASN A 360 -22.39 28.17 1.48
C ASN A 360 -22.81 28.43 0.02
N GLY A 361 -21.99 29.20 -0.71
CA GLY A 361 -22.19 29.50 -2.11
C GLY A 361 -23.21 30.59 -2.42
N ASP A 362 -23.75 31.31 -1.42
CA ASP A 362 -24.61 32.48 -1.67
C ASP A 362 -23.87 33.59 -2.44
N SER A 363 -22.56 33.73 -2.18
CA SER A 363 -21.66 34.60 -2.93
C SER A 363 -20.27 34.00 -3.03
N TRP A 364 -19.54 34.38 -4.07
CA TRP A 364 -18.18 33.91 -4.31
C TRP A 364 -17.22 35.10 -4.32
N GLY A 365 -16.01 34.87 -3.80
CA GLY A 365 -14.91 35.80 -3.94
C GLY A 365 -14.48 35.97 -5.40
N GLY A 366 -13.52 36.87 -5.62
CA GLY A 366 -12.93 37.08 -6.93
C GLY A 366 -12.32 35.80 -7.48
N LEU A 367 -12.41 35.64 -8.80
CA LEU A 367 -11.75 34.57 -9.53
C LEU A 367 -10.23 34.81 -9.50
N VAL A 368 -9.46 33.77 -9.15
CA VAL A 368 -8.00 33.80 -9.08
C VAL A 368 -7.44 32.75 -10.02
N GLU A 369 -6.47 33.14 -10.85
CA GLU A 369 -5.65 32.21 -11.62
C GLU A 369 -4.67 31.51 -10.66
N ILE A 370 -4.81 30.20 -10.51
CA ILE A 370 -3.96 29.37 -9.64
C ILE A 370 -2.64 29.07 -10.33
N PHE A 371 -2.68 28.82 -11.64
CA PHE A 371 -1.55 28.34 -12.41
C PHE A 371 -1.65 28.75 -13.88
N ASP A 372 -0.63 29.49 -14.34
CA ASP A 372 -0.40 29.85 -15.74
C ASP A 372 1.04 29.48 -16.09
N ASN A 373 1.21 28.47 -16.93
CA ASN A 373 2.52 28.05 -17.41
C ASN A 373 2.57 27.86 -18.94
N GLY A 374 1.51 28.27 -19.64
CA GLY A 374 1.36 28.10 -21.09
C GLY A 374 1.16 26.65 -21.56
N GLY A 375 0.94 25.70 -20.65
CA GLY A 375 0.62 24.31 -20.94
C GLY A 375 -0.88 24.01 -20.96
N ILE A 376 -1.20 22.71 -20.90
CA ILE A 376 -2.56 22.19 -20.79
C ILE A 376 -2.73 21.56 -19.41
N SER A 377 -3.39 22.31 -18.52
CA SER A 377 -3.82 21.87 -17.20
C SER A 377 -5.25 21.36 -17.21
N LYS A 378 -5.50 20.17 -16.64
CA LYS A 378 -6.79 19.45 -16.72
C LYS A 378 -7.14 18.72 -15.42
N GLU A 379 -8.42 18.37 -15.31
CA GLU A 379 -9.04 17.64 -14.20
C GLU A 379 -8.61 18.11 -12.82
N PRO A 380 -8.93 19.38 -12.47
CA PRO A 380 -8.73 19.81 -11.11
C PRO A 380 -9.63 19.00 -10.17
N ARG A 381 -9.12 18.69 -8.98
CA ARG A 381 -9.85 18.20 -7.81
C ARG A 381 -9.47 19.03 -6.60
N VAL A 382 -10.37 19.17 -5.63
CA VAL A 382 -10.15 20.01 -4.45
C VAL A 382 -10.60 19.33 -3.17
N GLY A 383 -9.66 19.17 -2.24
CA GLY A 383 -9.92 18.63 -0.90
C GLY A 383 -9.98 19.76 0.14
N GLY A 384 -10.94 19.68 1.07
CA GLY A 384 -11.05 20.62 2.18
C GLY A 384 -10.69 19.96 3.51
N GLY A 385 -9.84 20.63 4.31
CA GLY A 385 -9.42 20.18 5.64
C GLY A 385 -9.55 21.29 6.68
N PRO A 386 -8.98 21.13 7.87
CA PRO A 386 -8.97 22.18 8.90
C PRO A 386 -8.27 23.46 8.40
N GLY A 387 -9.01 24.57 8.29
CA GLY A 387 -8.43 25.88 7.95
C GLY A 387 -7.91 26.05 6.53
N LYS A 388 -8.06 25.05 5.64
CA LYS A 388 -7.43 25.08 4.31
C LYS A 388 -8.11 24.24 3.24
N PHE A 389 -7.74 24.50 2.00
CA PHE A 389 -8.00 23.70 0.81
C PHE A 389 -6.69 23.31 0.14
N HIS A 390 -6.68 22.15 -0.52
CA HIS A 390 -5.66 21.77 -1.49
C HIS A 390 -6.34 21.48 -2.82
N ALA A 391 -5.90 22.15 -3.87
CA ALA A 391 -6.26 21.84 -5.25
C ALA A 391 -5.15 20.97 -5.87
N VAL A 392 -5.54 19.98 -6.65
CA VAL A 392 -4.63 19.16 -7.48
C VAL A 392 -5.15 19.09 -8.91
N TRP A 393 -4.26 19.03 -9.88
CA TRP A 393 -4.58 18.90 -11.31
C TRP A 393 -3.38 18.28 -12.04
N TYR A 394 -3.55 17.83 -13.28
CA TYR A 394 -2.42 17.40 -14.10
C TYR A 394 -2.10 18.41 -15.21
N ASP A 395 -0.83 18.58 -15.53
CA ASP A 395 -0.35 19.56 -16.51
C ASP A 395 0.82 19.03 -17.36
N ASN A 396 0.89 19.42 -18.65
CA ASN A 396 1.90 18.96 -19.60
C ASN A 396 2.97 19.98 -20.03
N ALA A 397 3.09 21.16 -19.42
CA ALA A 397 4.05 22.18 -19.90
C ALA A 397 5.51 21.68 -19.86
N SER A 398 5.80 20.67 -19.05
CA SER A 398 7.11 20.00 -18.98
C SER A 398 7.33 18.89 -20.02
N GLY A 399 6.40 18.68 -20.95
CA GLY A 399 6.44 17.64 -22.00
C GLY A 399 5.80 16.30 -21.61
N LYS A 400 5.63 16.05 -20.31
CA LYS A 400 4.88 14.93 -19.71
C LYS A 400 3.82 15.46 -18.77
N PHE A 401 2.69 14.78 -18.68
CA PHE A 401 1.66 15.11 -17.70
C PHE A 401 2.15 14.82 -16.28
N ARG A 402 2.08 15.81 -15.40
CA ARG A 402 2.48 15.70 -13.98
C ARG A 402 1.38 16.25 -13.10
N ILE A 403 1.24 15.71 -11.89
CA ILE A 403 0.30 16.26 -10.92
C ILE A 403 0.93 17.46 -10.24
N PHE A 404 0.16 18.54 -10.11
CA PHE A 404 0.50 19.74 -9.38
C PHE A 404 -0.44 19.93 -8.19
N ASN A 405 0.03 20.66 -7.18
CA ASN A 405 -0.74 21.04 -6.00
C ASN A 405 -0.62 22.54 -5.71
N SER A 406 -1.71 23.15 -5.25
CA SER A 406 -1.73 24.48 -4.64
C SER A 406 -2.64 24.51 -3.41
N GLU A 407 -2.34 25.38 -2.47
CA GLU A 407 -3.00 25.47 -1.15
C GLU A 407 -3.71 26.82 -0.99
N TYR A 408 -4.86 26.83 -0.31
CA TYR A 408 -5.56 28.06 0.09
C TYR A 408 -5.93 27.99 1.57
N PHE A 409 -5.59 29.03 2.34
CA PHE A 409 -5.91 29.10 3.78
C PHE A 409 -7.14 29.96 4.05
N THR A 410 -8.13 29.43 4.77
CA THR A 410 -9.38 30.10 5.11
C THR A 410 -9.30 30.73 6.51
N GLY A 411 -8.65 31.90 6.60
CA GLY A 411 -8.49 32.67 7.84
C GLY A 411 -7.04 32.80 8.29
N PRO A 412 -6.74 33.63 9.31
CA PRO A 412 -5.43 33.57 9.95
C PRO A 412 -5.23 32.15 10.50
N PRO A 413 -4.00 31.57 10.41
CA PRO A 413 -3.73 30.23 10.90
C PRO A 413 -4.28 30.06 12.32
N PRO A 414 -4.72 28.84 12.70
CA PRO A 414 -5.42 28.62 13.96
C PRO A 414 -4.62 29.26 15.10
N PRO A 415 -5.28 29.97 16.03
CA PRO A 415 -4.59 30.60 17.14
C PRO A 415 -3.90 29.49 17.95
N THR A 416 -2.57 29.51 18.01
CA THR A 416 -1.88 28.90 19.15
C THR A 416 -2.53 29.48 20.40
N ALA A 417 -2.99 28.59 21.29
CA ALA A 417 -3.88 28.87 22.41
C ALA A 417 -3.63 30.26 23.02
N THR A 418 -4.64 31.14 22.97
CA THR A 418 -4.57 32.44 23.63
C THR A 418 -4.87 32.27 25.13
N PRO A 419 -3.95 32.60 26.05
CA PRO A 419 -4.31 32.82 27.43
C PRO A 419 -5.01 34.19 27.57
N THR A 420 -5.97 34.25 28.48
CA THR A 420 -6.87 35.38 28.78
C THR A 420 -6.14 36.71 29.07
N ALA A 421 -6.79 37.84 28.74
CA ALA A 421 -6.36 39.24 28.93
C ALA A 421 -5.78 39.56 30.34
N SER A 422 -4.89 40.52 30.58
CA SER A 422 -3.94 41.36 29.83
C SER A 422 -2.93 41.85 30.89
N PRO A 423 -1.62 42.00 30.62
CA PRO A 423 -0.95 43.16 31.21
C PRO A 423 0.11 43.79 30.30
N THR A 424 0.24 45.12 30.47
CA THR A 424 1.48 45.88 30.54
C THR A 424 2.75 45.12 30.12
N ALA A 425 3.39 45.56 29.02
CA ALA A 425 4.71 45.16 28.51
C ALA A 425 5.25 43.83 29.09
N THR A 426 4.85 42.72 28.46
CA THR A 426 5.29 41.37 28.84
C THR A 426 6.80 41.24 28.54
N PRO A 427 7.61 40.70 29.47
CA PRO A 427 9.00 40.34 29.17
C PRO A 427 9.03 39.36 27.98
N ASN A 428 10.10 39.41 27.17
CA ASN A 428 10.27 38.47 26.05
C ASN A 428 9.97 37.04 26.53
N PRO A 429 9.22 36.24 25.75
CA PRO A 429 8.91 34.88 26.14
C PRO A 429 10.19 34.04 26.12
N LYS A 430 10.27 33.08 27.06
CA LYS A 430 11.30 32.04 27.10
C LYS A 430 11.44 31.39 25.71
N PRO A 431 12.66 31.14 25.22
CA PRO A 431 12.84 30.54 23.90
C PRO A 431 12.21 29.13 23.81
N GLU A 432 11.55 28.83 22.69
CA GLU A 432 10.95 27.53 22.35
C GLU A 432 11.22 27.19 20.87
N GLY A 433 11.22 25.91 20.51
CA GLY A 433 11.51 25.49 19.14
C GLY A 433 11.48 23.98 18.92
N SER A 434 12.06 23.55 17.82
CA SER A 434 12.35 22.15 17.48
C SER A 434 13.68 22.06 16.73
N ILE A 435 14.25 20.86 16.65
CA ILE A 435 15.43 20.58 15.83
C ILE A 435 15.13 19.46 14.83
N ARG A 436 15.86 19.46 13.72
CA ARG A 436 15.85 18.39 12.72
C ARG A 436 17.28 18.06 12.28
N LEU A 437 17.67 16.81 12.39
CA LEU A 437 18.93 16.30 11.88
C LEU A 437 18.86 16.17 10.35
N GLN A 438 19.92 16.59 9.67
CA GLN A 438 20.03 16.59 8.21
C GLN A 438 21.34 15.90 7.78
N GLY A 439 21.21 14.90 6.91
CA GLY A 439 22.32 14.17 6.26
C GLY A 439 22.07 12.66 6.23
N ASN A 440 22.51 12.01 5.15
CA ASN A 440 22.72 10.55 5.14
C ASN A 440 24.10 10.30 5.75
N ILE A 441 24.16 9.57 6.86
CA ILE A 441 25.42 9.25 7.52
C ILE A 441 25.90 7.91 6.97
N SER A 442 27.05 7.91 6.29
CA SER A 442 27.82 6.71 6.00
C SER A 442 28.95 6.66 7.05
N TYR A 443 29.14 5.50 7.68
CA TYR A 443 30.20 5.29 8.66
C TYR A 443 31.51 5.06 7.89
N ASP A 444 32.29 6.12 7.67
CA ASP A 444 33.59 5.99 7.02
C ASP A 444 34.69 5.96 8.08
N VAL A 445 35.38 4.83 8.19
CA VAL A 445 36.32 4.56 9.28
C VAL A 445 37.51 5.53 9.20
N GLY A 446 37.47 6.60 10.00
CA GLY A 446 38.58 7.54 10.16
C GLY A 446 38.24 9.02 9.95
N THR A 447 37.02 9.36 9.56
CA THR A 447 36.52 10.74 9.57
C THR A 447 35.72 11.05 10.83
N VAL A 448 35.82 12.29 11.33
CA VAL A 448 34.88 12.75 12.36
C VAL A 448 33.56 12.94 11.65
N ASP A 449 32.69 11.95 11.77
CA ASP A 449 31.40 11.97 11.09
C ASP A 449 30.46 12.92 11.83
N THR A 450 29.92 13.86 11.08
CA THR A 450 29.15 14.96 11.64
C THR A 450 27.79 15.08 10.99
N VAL A 451 26.79 15.49 11.77
CA VAL A 451 25.44 15.80 11.29
C VAL A 451 25.20 17.29 11.22
N ASN A 452 24.31 17.72 10.32
CA ASN A 452 23.80 19.08 10.34
C ASN A 452 22.52 19.12 11.17
N ILE A 453 22.35 20.17 11.99
CA ILE A 453 21.15 20.37 12.81
C ILE A 453 20.43 21.63 12.31
N GLN A 454 19.25 21.46 11.74
CA GLN A 454 18.33 22.55 11.43
C GLN A 454 17.50 22.89 12.66
N VAL A 455 17.62 24.11 13.14
CA VAL A 455 16.85 24.64 14.27
C VAL A 455 15.64 25.39 13.74
N THR A 456 14.48 25.17 14.34
CA THR A 456 13.26 25.95 14.12
C THR A 456 12.88 26.61 15.44
N VAL A 457 12.77 27.93 15.46
CA VAL A 457 12.37 28.69 16.67
C VAL A 457 10.89 29.02 16.56
N THR A 458 10.11 28.64 17.57
CA THR A 458 8.65 28.87 17.61
C THR A 458 8.27 30.00 18.56
N SER A 459 9.10 30.30 19.58
CA SER A 459 8.90 31.41 20.53
C SER A 459 10.25 31.93 21.07
N GLY A 460 10.27 33.16 21.57
CA GLY A 460 11.45 33.87 22.08
C GLY A 460 12.41 34.36 20.99
N GLU A 461 13.46 35.08 21.40
CA GLU A 461 14.53 35.56 20.50
C GLU A 461 15.90 34.99 20.90
N PRO A 462 16.10 33.65 20.86
CA PRO A 462 17.36 33.07 21.25
C PRO A 462 18.48 33.47 20.30
N ASP A 463 19.58 33.90 20.91
CA ASP A 463 20.83 34.31 20.26
C ASP A 463 21.96 33.30 20.49
N GLN A 464 21.77 32.33 21.40
CA GLN A 464 22.74 31.28 21.69
C GLN A 464 22.09 29.89 21.75
N TYR A 465 22.91 28.85 21.71
CA TYR A 465 22.50 27.46 21.93
C TYR A 465 23.60 26.65 22.62
N ARG A 466 23.23 25.49 23.15
CA ARG A 466 24.14 24.43 23.58
C ARG A 466 23.57 23.07 23.22
N THR A 467 24.42 22.07 23.12
CA THR A 467 24.08 20.72 22.64
C THR A 467 24.56 19.63 23.60
N SER A 468 23.97 18.45 23.53
CA SER A 468 24.34 17.29 24.33
C SER A 468 23.98 15.98 23.61
N ASN A 469 24.85 14.97 23.70
CA ASN A 469 24.58 13.61 23.22
C ASN A 469 23.89 12.74 24.28
N ASP A 470 24.14 12.99 25.56
CA ASP A 470 23.65 12.16 26.68
C ASP A 470 22.57 12.84 27.54
N GLY A 471 22.27 14.11 27.26
CA GLY A 471 21.33 14.94 28.03
C GLY A 471 21.86 15.43 29.38
N VAL A 472 23.08 15.05 29.74
CA VAL A 472 23.71 15.35 31.03
C VAL A 472 24.89 16.30 30.85
N ASN A 473 25.78 15.98 29.90
CA ASN A 473 26.95 16.77 29.57
C ASN A 473 26.61 17.70 28.41
N TRP A 474 26.53 19.00 28.71
CA TRP A 474 26.21 20.04 27.74
C TRP A 474 27.47 20.76 27.28
N SER A 475 27.53 21.07 25.99
CA SER A 475 28.58 21.92 25.42
C SER A 475 28.50 23.36 25.96
N GLU A 476 29.59 24.11 25.79
CA GLU A 476 29.58 25.55 26.09
C GLU A 476 28.58 26.29 25.18
N LEU A 477 28.02 27.40 25.68
CA LEU A 477 27.11 28.24 24.91
C LEU A 477 27.80 28.79 23.66
N GLN A 478 27.18 28.56 22.50
CA GLN A 478 27.62 29.04 21.19
C GLN A 478 26.58 30.00 20.60
N ALA A 479 27.03 30.94 19.75
CA ALA A 479 26.12 31.85 19.06
C ALA A 479 25.26 31.09 18.04
N LEU A 480 23.96 31.31 18.06
CA LEU A 480 23.02 30.65 17.16
C LEU A 480 23.12 31.27 15.75
N PRO A 481 23.47 30.49 14.70
CA PRO A 481 23.64 31.02 13.35
C PRO A 481 22.35 31.66 12.81
N ALA A 482 22.47 32.75 12.05
CA ALA A 482 21.32 33.42 11.44
C ALA A 482 20.56 32.52 10.45
N SER A 483 21.24 31.57 9.80
CA SER A 483 20.64 30.52 8.96
C SER A 483 19.84 29.48 9.74
N ARG A 484 19.96 29.47 11.07
CA ARG A 484 19.45 28.42 11.97
C ARG A 484 19.94 27.01 11.61
N LEU A 485 21.06 26.91 10.89
CA LEU A 485 21.70 25.65 10.52
C LEU A 485 23.04 25.53 11.25
N ILE A 486 23.13 24.57 12.17
CA ILE A 486 24.39 24.19 12.83
C ILE A 486 25.03 23.11 11.96
N THR A 487 26.24 23.37 11.50
CA THR A 487 26.96 22.45 10.61
C THR A 487 28.00 21.67 11.38
N SER A 488 28.25 20.45 10.93
CA SER A 488 29.33 19.61 11.45
C SER A 488 29.25 19.28 12.95
N TYR A 489 28.06 18.91 13.45
CA TYR A 489 27.89 18.47 14.83
C TYR A 489 28.42 17.03 15.04
N PRO A 490 29.35 16.78 15.98
CA PRO A 490 29.90 15.44 16.22
C PRO A 490 28.88 14.54 16.96
N ILE A 491 28.69 13.32 16.45
CA ILE A 491 27.84 12.30 17.08
C ILE A 491 28.67 11.08 17.48
N ASP A 492 28.33 10.46 18.62
CA ASP A 492 29.06 9.30 19.12
C ASP A 492 28.64 8.02 18.37
N PHE A 493 29.54 7.44 17.58
CA PHE A 493 29.26 6.20 16.86
C PHE A 493 29.37 4.97 17.77
N PRO A 494 28.64 3.89 17.46
CA PRO A 494 28.86 2.60 18.10
C PRO A 494 30.32 2.14 17.93
N PRO A 495 30.84 1.29 18.85
CA PRO A 495 32.14 0.65 18.65
C PRO A 495 32.18 -0.11 17.32
N GLN A 496 33.35 -0.12 16.67
CA GLN A 496 33.58 -0.85 15.43
C GLN A 496 33.21 -2.34 15.60
N GLY A 497 32.44 -2.88 14.65
CA GLY A 497 31.93 -4.25 14.71
C GLY A 497 30.62 -4.42 15.48
N SER A 498 29.94 -3.32 15.82
CA SER A 498 28.53 -3.35 16.20
C SER A 498 27.69 -3.70 14.95
N TYR A 499 26.63 -4.48 15.15
CA TYR A 499 25.68 -4.83 14.09
C TYR A 499 24.31 -4.30 14.48
N GLY A 500 23.54 -3.90 13.47
CA GLY A 500 22.18 -3.43 13.64
C GLY A 500 22.08 -1.97 14.03
N CYS A 501 20.93 -1.38 13.74
CA CYS A 501 20.75 0.05 13.83
C CYS A 501 20.71 0.55 15.27
N VAL A 502 21.54 1.56 15.52
CA VAL A 502 21.71 2.16 16.83
C VAL A 502 21.10 3.57 16.79
N PRO A 503 19.97 3.80 17.49
CA PRO A 503 19.39 5.13 17.56
C PRO A 503 20.33 6.05 18.34
N ARG A 504 20.57 7.24 17.78
CA ARG A 504 21.30 8.33 18.43
C ARG A 504 20.43 9.57 18.50
N THR A 505 20.18 10.01 19.73
CA THR A 505 19.42 11.23 20.01
C THR A 505 20.37 12.40 20.22
N VAL A 506 20.22 13.44 19.42
CA VAL A 506 20.89 14.73 19.64
C VAL A 506 19.95 15.62 20.43
N ARG A 507 20.49 16.28 21.46
CA ARG A 507 19.75 17.21 22.31
C ARG A 507 20.30 18.61 22.15
N LEU A 508 19.42 19.60 22.13
CA LEU A 508 19.77 21.01 21.99
C LEU A 508 18.93 21.86 22.94
N GLN A 509 19.53 22.91 23.49
CA GLN A 509 18.81 23.97 24.21
C GLN A 509 19.15 25.31 23.59
N LEU A 510 18.12 26.13 23.37
CA LEU A 510 18.24 27.51 22.94
C LEU A 510 18.41 28.38 24.19
N TYR A 511 19.14 29.48 24.07
CA TYR A 511 19.36 30.42 25.16
C TYR A 511 19.15 31.84 24.65
N ASP A 512 18.38 32.62 25.42
CA ASP A 512 18.17 34.04 25.19
C ASP A 512 19.01 34.81 26.22
N SER A 513 20.09 35.44 25.76
CA SER A 513 21.02 36.16 26.63
C SER A 513 20.43 37.42 27.26
N ALA A 514 19.37 37.99 26.67
CA ALA A 514 18.67 39.15 27.21
C ALA A 514 17.76 38.77 28.38
N LEU A 515 17.21 37.55 28.37
CA LEU A 515 16.39 36.99 29.45
C LEU A 515 17.18 36.18 30.47
N GLY A 516 18.33 35.63 30.07
CA GLY A 516 19.10 34.71 30.90
C GLY A 516 18.45 33.33 31.06
N GLU A 517 17.60 32.93 30.12
CA GLU A 517 16.81 31.70 30.19
C GLU A 517 17.10 30.73 29.04
N TYR A 518 17.05 29.43 29.35
CA TYR A 518 17.14 28.34 28.38
C TYR A 518 15.76 27.89 27.93
N SER A 519 15.62 27.37 26.72
CA SER A 519 14.45 26.61 26.28
C SER A 519 14.30 25.29 27.04
N GLU A 520 13.19 24.60 26.83
CA GLU A 520 13.17 23.15 27.08
C GLU A 520 14.18 22.42 26.18
N THR A 521 14.53 21.19 26.54
CA THR A 521 15.42 20.36 25.74
C THR A 521 14.72 19.94 24.46
N LEU A 522 15.26 20.36 23.32
CA LEU A 522 14.84 19.97 21.99
C LEU A 522 15.59 18.69 21.61
N GLU A 523 14.89 17.70 21.07
CA GLU A 523 15.48 16.40 20.73
C GLU A 523 15.08 15.98 19.32
N ASP A 524 16.01 15.34 18.62
CA ASP A 524 15.74 14.60 17.39
C ASP A 524 16.69 13.39 17.34
N SER A 525 16.29 12.33 16.65
CA SER A 525 17.04 11.07 16.61
C SER A 525 17.32 10.61 15.18
N ILE A 526 18.48 10.01 15.00
CA ILE A 526 18.88 9.35 13.75
C ILE A 526 19.30 7.92 14.06
N ASP A 527 18.87 6.97 13.24
CA ASP A 527 19.37 5.61 13.29
C ASP A 527 20.70 5.56 12.54
N ILE A 528 21.74 5.12 13.24
CA ILE A 528 23.05 4.87 12.65
C ILE A 528 23.13 3.39 12.33
N ASP A 529 23.44 3.09 11.08
CA ASP A 529 23.74 1.73 10.63
C ASP A 529 25.25 1.49 10.67
N PRO A 530 25.77 0.78 11.68
CA PRO A 530 27.20 0.57 11.86
C PRO A 530 27.77 -0.54 10.96
N GLY A 531 26.93 -1.31 10.25
CA GLY A 531 27.38 -2.38 9.40
C GLY A 531 26.31 -3.41 9.06
N VAL A 532 26.58 -4.14 7.98
CA VAL A 532 25.71 -5.16 7.39
C VAL A 532 25.30 -6.27 8.38
N ASP A 533 24.02 -6.35 8.69
CA ASP A 533 23.40 -7.38 9.52
C ASP A 533 22.43 -8.28 8.73
N VAL A 534 22.98 -9.35 8.18
CA VAL A 534 22.27 -10.27 7.29
C VAL A 534 22.47 -11.73 7.69
N ASP A 535 21.52 -12.56 7.30
CA ASP A 535 21.67 -14.01 7.26
C ASP A 535 22.04 -14.44 5.83
N VAL A 536 23.10 -15.23 5.71
CA VAL A 536 23.59 -15.76 4.43
C VAL A 536 23.37 -17.25 4.38
N TYR A 537 22.75 -17.70 3.31
CA TYR A 537 22.46 -19.10 3.01
C TYR A 537 23.11 -19.46 1.68
N VAL A 538 23.83 -20.57 1.68
CA VAL A 538 24.44 -21.18 0.50
C VAL A 538 24.13 -22.67 0.57
N GLY A 539 23.54 -23.23 -0.48
CA GLY A 539 23.34 -24.67 -0.50
C GLY A 539 22.79 -25.26 -1.79
N ASN A 540 22.30 -26.49 -1.71
CA ASN A 540 21.77 -27.25 -2.86
C ASN A 540 20.68 -26.45 -3.61
N PRO A 541 20.76 -26.26 -4.95
CA PRO A 541 19.71 -25.62 -5.72
C PRO A 541 18.34 -26.27 -5.62
N ALA A 542 18.27 -27.57 -5.31
CA ALA A 542 17.02 -28.27 -5.06
C ALA A 542 16.22 -27.67 -3.86
N LEU A 543 16.88 -26.94 -2.97
CA LEU A 543 16.26 -26.28 -1.81
C LEU A 543 15.64 -24.90 -2.14
N ALA A 544 15.82 -24.39 -3.36
CA ALA A 544 15.39 -23.04 -3.73
C ALA A 544 13.86 -22.84 -3.77
N GLN A 545 13.06 -23.92 -3.76
CA GLN A 545 11.60 -23.86 -3.90
C GLN A 545 10.82 -23.88 -2.58
N ASP A 546 11.47 -24.14 -1.43
CA ASP A 546 10.77 -24.25 -0.14
C ASP A 546 11.12 -23.09 0.81
N ASP A 547 10.13 -22.23 1.07
CA ASP A 547 10.19 -21.08 2.00
C ASP A 547 10.32 -21.47 3.50
N LEU A 548 10.70 -22.72 3.81
CA LEU A 548 10.69 -23.30 5.16
C LEU A 548 12.02 -23.28 5.93
N LEU A 549 13.07 -22.66 5.39
CA LEU A 549 14.32 -22.47 6.12
C LEU A 549 14.31 -21.16 6.92
N VAL A 550 13.42 -21.09 7.93
CA VAL A 550 13.50 -20.07 8.97
C VAL A 550 14.29 -20.63 10.15
N ASN A 551 15.54 -20.19 10.23
CA ASN A 551 16.31 -20.04 11.47
C ASN A 551 16.51 -21.32 12.31
N THR A 552 17.45 -22.17 11.90
CA THR A 552 18.18 -23.02 12.85
C THR A 552 19.65 -23.05 12.45
N SER A 553 20.52 -22.93 13.45
CA SER A 553 21.92 -23.27 13.38
C SER A 553 22.15 -24.53 12.54
N LEU A 554 23.34 -24.64 11.94
CA LEU A 554 23.96 -25.80 11.28
C LEU A 554 23.94 -27.15 12.08
N GLN A 555 23.05 -27.34 13.04
CA GLN A 555 22.81 -28.57 13.77
C GLN A 555 21.32 -28.91 13.68
N GLY A 556 21.06 -30.02 12.98
CA GLY A 556 19.83 -30.29 12.27
C GLY A 556 18.56 -30.40 13.11
N THR A 557 17.43 -30.25 12.43
CA THR A 557 16.21 -31.08 12.62
C THR A 557 15.11 -30.81 11.60
N SER A 558 15.23 -29.84 10.67
CA SER A 558 14.26 -29.71 9.57
C SER A 558 14.72 -30.52 8.34
N ARG A 559 14.26 -31.77 8.20
CA ARG A 559 14.48 -32.58 6.99
C ARG A 559 13.36 -32.27 6.01
N VAL A 560 13.63 -31.38 5.04
CA VAL A 560 12.81 -31.35 3.82
C VAL A 560 13.14 -32.62 3.04
N VAL A 561 12.17 -33.51 2.92
CA VAL A 561 12.35 -34.80 2.26
C VAL A 561 12.68 -34.57 0.77
N GLY A 562 13.82 -35.09 0.31
CA GLY A 562 14.22 -35.08 -1.11
C GLY A 562 15.19 -33.98 -1.55
N ALA A 563 15.34 -32.90 -0.76
CA ALA A 563 16.15 -31.75 -1.17
C ALA A 563 17.65 -31.83 -0.79
N GLY A 564 18.09 -32.93 -0.16
CA GLY A 564 19.50 -33.19 0.15
C GLY A 564 20.03 -32.45 1.38
N ASP A 565 21.27 -32.76 1.79
CA ASP A 565 22.07 -31.95 2.72
C ASP A 565 22.39 -30.61 2.02
N PRO A 566 22.09 -29.46 2.65
CA PRO A 566 22.35 -28.16 2.02
C PRO A 566 23.80 -27.95 1.64
N ARG A 567 24.76 -28.66 2.25
CA ARG A 567 26.19 -28.53 1.92
C ARG A 567 26.60 -29.30 0.67
N TYR A 568 25.74 -30.16 0.13
CA TYR A 568 26.02 -31.01 -1.02
C TYR A 568 25.10 -30.66 -2.18
N THR A 569 25.61 -30.75 -3.40
CA THR A 569 24.80 -30.59 -4.61
C THR A 569 25.24 -31.59 -5.66
N ASN A 570 24.28 -32.08 -6.45
CA ASN A 570 24.56 -32.89 -7.64
C ASN A 570 24.63 -32.09 -8.93
N THR A 571 24.44 -30.77 -8.86
CA THR A 571 24.51 -29.87 -10.01
C THR A 571 25.75 -29.00 -9.96
N GLN A 572 26.25 -28.53 -11.11
CA GLN A 572 27.35 -27.56 -11.16
C GLN A 572 26.89 -26.14 -10.80
N ALA A 573 26.04 -26.00 -9.80
CA ALA A 573 25.52 -24.73 -9.30
C ALA A 573 25.14 -24.85 -7.82
N TYR A 574 25.01 -23.72 -7.14
CA TYR A 574 24.46 -23.62 -5.80
C TYR A 574 23.39 -22.53 -5.73
N TYR A 575 22.51 -22.63 -4.75
CA TYR A 575 21.57 -21.58 -4.42
C TYR A 575 22.14 -20.69 -3.33
N GLY A 576 22.23 -19.41 -3.62
CA GLY A 576 22.62 -18.36 -2.69
C GLY A 576 21.41 -17.52 -2.31
N ARG A 577 21.24 -17.27 -1.00
CA ARG A 577 20.21 -16.37 -0.46
C ARG A 577 20.81 -15.49 0.64
N VAL A 578 20.57 -14.19 0.57
CA VAL A 578 20.89 -13.22 1.63
C VAL A 578 19.58 -12.60 2.10
N VAL A 579 19.39 -12.51 3.41
CA VAL A 579 18.22 -11.89 4.03
C VAL A 579 18.68 -10.86 5.05
N ALA A 580 18.25 -9.62 4.88
CA ALA A 580 18.43 -8.58 5.88
C ALA A 580 17.68 -8.92 7.16
N ARG A 581 18.34 -8.82 8.32
CA ARG A 581 17.66 -9.00 9.60
C ARG A 581 16.80 -7.78 9.90
N SER A 582 15.85 -7.90 10.84
CA SER A 582 15.03 -6.75 11.28
C SER A 582 15.83 -5.59 11.88
N THR A 583 17.09 -5.82 12.19
CA THR A 583 18.06 -4.87 12.72
C THR A 583 18.84 -4.12 11.65
N GLU A 584 18.78 -4.55 10.38
CA GLU A 584 19.35 -3.88 9.20
C GLU A 584 18.39 -2.79 8.70
N CYS A 585 18.76 -1.51 8.80
CA CYS A 585 17.86 -0.39 8.49
C CYS A 585 18.25 0.41 7.24
N SER A 586 19.48 0.27 6.74
CA SER A 586 19.85 0.87 5.46
C SER A 586 19.41 -0.01 4.27
N GLY A 587 19.21 -1.31 4.50
CA GLY A 587 18.73 -2.26 3.51
C GLY A 587 19.86 -2.71 2.57
N LEU A 588 19.62 -3.75 1.78
CA LEU A 588 20.63 -4.28 0.85
C LEU A 588 20.77 -3.36 -0.39
N HIS A 589 22.01 -3.07 -0.76
CA HIS A 589 22.37 -2.28 -1.95
C HIS A 589 22.99 -3.13 -3.06
N ALA A 590 23.90 -4.04 -2.70
CA ALA A 590 24.50 -4.99 -3.64
C ALA A 590 24.81 -6.31 -2.93
N VAL A 591 24.64 -7.43 -3.64
CA VAL A 591 25.04 -8.76 -3.18
C VAL A 591 25.77 -9.46 -4.30
N GLU A 592 26.95 -10.01 -4.00
CA GLU A 592 27.74 -10.80 -4.92
C GLU A 592 28.00 -12.19 -4.35
N PHE A 593 27.71 -13.22 -5.15
CA PHE A 593 28.06 -14.61 -4.85
C PHE A 593 29.22 -15.05 -5.72
N SER A 594 30.40 -15.23 -5.14
CA SER A 594 31.63 -15.66 -5.84
C SER A 594 31.89 -14.85 -7.12
N SER A 595 31.80 -13.51 -7.03
CA SER A 595 31.91 -12.52 -8.13
C SER A 595 30.76 -12.47 -9.14
N LEU A 596 29.67 -13.20 -8.93
CA LEU A 596 28.42 -13.01 -9.66
C LEU A 596 27.50 -12.05 -8.90
N GLU A 597 27.23 -10.89 -9.51
CA GLU A 597 26.27 -9.91 -9.00
C GLU A 597 24.82 -10.42 -9.16
N VAL A 598 23.97 -10.15 -8.16
CA VAL A 598 22.58 -10.61 -8.14
C VAL A 598 21.65 -9.57 -8.76
N ASP A 599 21.02 -9.91 -9.89
CA ASP A 599 20.08 -9.01 -10.59
C ASP A 599 18.73 -8.80 -9.86
N ASN A 600 18.29 -9.80 -9.07
CA ASN A 600 17.00 -9.78 -8.36
C ASN A 600 17.18 -9.42 -6.87
N LEU A 601 17.60 -8.18 -6.62
CA LEU A 601 17.79 -7.62 -5.28
C LEU A 601 16.56 -6.80 -4.84
N THR A 602 16.05 -7.07 -3.63
CA THR A 602 15.16 -6.16 -2.88
C THR A 602 15.90 -5.57 -1.69
N ALA A 603 15.32 -4.56 -1.04
CA ALA A 603 15.93 -3.92 0.14
C ALA A 603 16.16 -4.90 1.31
N ASP A 604 15.46 -6.03 1.34
CA ASP A 604 15.48 -7.01 2.43
C ASP A 604 16.02 -8.38 2.02
N LYS A 605 16.22 -8.64 0.73
CA LYS A 605 16.46 -10.00 0.23
C LYS A 605 17.21 -10.03 -1.11
N ALA A 606 18.13 -10.97 -1.25
CA ALA A 606 18.80 -11.28 -2.52
C ALA A 606 18.86 -12.80 -2.72
N GLU A 607 18.52 -13.30 -3.90
CA GLU A 607 18.55 -14.73 -4.22
C GLU A 607 19.06 -15.01 -5.64
N ALA A 608 19.88 -16.04 -5.80
CA ALA A 608 20.37 -16.48 -7.09
C ALA A 608 20.73 -17.97 -7.11
N ILE A 609 20.60 -18.61 -8.28
CA ILE A 609 21.27 -19.88 -8.58
C ILE A 609 22.58 -19.52 -9.28
N VAL A 610 23.70 -19.89 -8.67
CA VAL A 610 25.04 -19.46 -9.04
C VAL A 610 25.83 -20.64 -9.57
N PRO A 611 26.33 -20.60 -10.81
CA PRO A 611 27.18 -21.66 -11.34
C PRO A 611 28.46 -21.81 -10.53
N LEU A 612 28.88 -23.05 -10.29
CA LEU A 612 30.20 -23.33 -9.71
C LEU A 612 31.27 -22.98 -10.75
N ALA A 613 32.20 -22.10 -10.40
CA ALA A 613 33.27 -21.69 -11.31
C ALA A 613 34.12 -22.89 -11.75
N GLN A 614 34.40 -23.00 -13.05
CA GLN A 614 35.22 -24.10 -13.56
C GLN A 614 36.67 -23.94 -13.08
N GLY A 615 37.18 -24.95 -12.35
CA GLY A 615 38.57 -25.01 -11.89
C GLY A 615 38.83 -24.56 -10.44
N SER A 616 37.79 -24.21 -9.67
CA SER A 616 37.90 -23.84 -8.24
C SER A 616 37.66 -24.99 -7.26
N SER A 617 37.49 -26.23 -7.73
CA SER A 617 37.36 -27.39 -6.84
C SER A 617 38.67 -27.62 -6.07
N LEU A 618 38.58 -27.63 -4.75
CA LEU A 618 39.58 -28.19 -3.85
C LEU A 618 39.61 -29.73 -3.99
N ALA A 619 40.50 -30.39 -3.24
CA ALA A 619 40.52 -31.85 -3.17
C ALA A 619 39.12 -32.39 -2.77
N ASP A 620 38.75 -33.56 -3.30
CA ASP A 620 37.53 -34.29 -2.96
C ASP A 620 36.20 -33.57 -3.29
N GLY A 621 36.19 -32.66 -4.28
CA GLY A 621 34.96 -32.05 -4.79
C GLY A 621 34.42 -30.88 -3.97
N GLN A 622 35.20 -30.37 -3.01
CA GLN A 622 34.84 -29.21 -2.20
C GLN A 622 35.06 -27.88 -2.95
N TYR A 623 34.15 -26.94 -2.78
CA TYR A 623 34.18 -25.57 -3.29
C TYR A 623 34.06 -24.60 -2.10
N GLU A 624 34.80 -23.49 -2.15
CA GLU A 624 34.64 -22.39 -1.22
C GLU A 624 33.79 -21.29 -1.86
N VAL A 625 32.65 -21.01 -1.24
CA VAL A 625 31.78 -19.91 -1.65
C VAL A 625 32.09 -18.67 -0.84
N GLN A 626 32.19 -17.54 -1.54
CA GLN A 626 32.32 -16.21 -0.96
C GLN A 626 31.04 -15.41 -1.25
N VAL A 627 30.54 -14.67 -0.27
CA VAL A 627 29.40 -13.76 -0.43
C VAL A 627 29.82 -12.38 0.03
N SER A 628 29.80 -11.39 -0.86
CA SER A 628 29.96 -9.98 -0.48
C SER A 628 28.59 -9.32 -0.42
N VAL A 629 28.37 -8.50 0.59
CA VAL A 629 27.12 -7.77 0.79
C VAL A 629 27.47 -6.32 1.08
N LEU A 630 26.85 -5.42 0.31
CA LEU A 630 26.88 -3.98 0.50
C LEU A 630 25.49 -3.50 0.90
N ASP A 631 25.39 -2.70 1.95
CA ASP A 631 24.13 -2.11 2.40
C ASP A 631 23.87 -0.70 1.81
N GLY A 632 22.72 -0.11 2.15
CA GLY A 632 22.24 1.17 1.63
C GLY A 632 23.08 2.39 2.05
N VAL A 633 23.99 2.25 3.02
CA VAL A 633 24.95 3.27 3.43
C VAL A 633 26.40 2.91 3.07
N ASN A 634 26.59 1.89 2.22
CA ASN A 634 27.86 1.38 1.71
C ASN A 634 28.76 0.70 2.75
N ASN A 635 28.20 0.15 3.84
CA ASN A 635 28.99 -0.79 4.63
C ASN A 635 29.14 -2.09 3.86
N GLU A 636 30.35 -2.66 3.85
CA GLU A 636 30.64 -3.93 3.19
C GLU A 636 30.89 -5.03 4.22
N ARG A 637 30.31 -6.21 3.97
CA ARG A 637 30.63 -7.42 4.72
C ARG A 637 30.84 -8.61 3.79
N ILE A 638 31.98 -9.27 3.97
CA ILE A 638 32.38 -10.43 3.20
C ILE A 638 32.28 -11.69 4.06
N PHE A 639 31.47 -12.64 3.62
CA PHE A 639 31.36 -13.99 4.17
C PHE A 639 32.24 -14.92 3.34
N SER A 640 33.23 -15.55 3.95
CA SER A 640 34.20 -16.44 3.28
C SER A 640 34.21 -17.82 3.94
N ASN A 641 34.85 -18.79 3.30
CA ASN A 641 35.02 -20.17 3.79
C ASN A 641 33.69 -20.90 4.01
N ILE A 642 32.69 -20.69 3.15
CA ILE A 642 31.44 -21.46 3.18
C ILE A 642 31.66 -22.72 2.32
N PRO A 643 31.81 -23.92 2.92
CA PRO A 643 32.11 -25.12 2.15
C PRO A 643 30.85 -25.65 1.46
N LEU A 644 30.99 -26.01 0.18
CA LEU A 644 30.00 -26.73 -0.60
C LEU A 644 30.68 -27.92 -1.29
N TYR A 645 30.02 -29.07 -1.38
CA TYR A 645 30.56 -30.28 -1.98
C TYR A 645 29.75 -30.64 -3.22
N LEU A 646 30.41 -30.84 -4.35
CA LEU A 646 29.80 -31.37 -5.56
C LEU A 646 29.89 -32.90 -5.51
N ASP A 647 28.75 -33.56 -5.47
CA ASP A 647 28.65 -35.01 -5.57
C ASP A 647 27.67 -35.39 -6.67
N SER A 648 28.24 -35.83 -7.79
CA SER A 648 27.48 -36.24 -8.97
C SER A 648 27.31 -37.75 -9.07
N GLN A 649 27.70 -38.52 -8.05
CA GLN A 649 27.67 -39.98 -8.08
C GLN A 649 26.44 -40.49 -7.34
N PRO A 650 25.48 -41.16 -8.02
CA PRO A 650 24.31 -41.69 -7.34
C PRO A 650 24.66 -42.84 -6.39
N PRO A 651 23.94 -42.99 -5.27
CA PRO A 651 24.12 -44.11 -4.37
C PRO A 651 23.73 -45.43 -5.08
N GLN A 652 24.38 -46.53 -4.71
CA GLN A 652 24.23 -47.84 -5.35
C GLN A 652 23.64 -48.86 -4.37
N ILE A 653 22.62 -49.61 -4.81
CA ILE A 653 21.97 -50.65 -4.01
C ILE A 653 22.66 -51.99 -4.28
N THR A 654 23.31 -52.57 -3.27
CA THR A 654 24.26 -53.68 -3.47
C THR A 654 23.72 -55.07 -3.10
N SER A 655 22.60 -55.19 -2.37
CA SER A 655 22.02 -56.49 -1.97
C SER A 655 20.78 -56.88 -2.79
N ALA A 656 20.54 -58.21 -2.90
CA ALA A 656 19.45 -58.76 -3.69
C ALA A 656 18.07 -58.44 -3.06
N VAL A 657 17.25 -57.79 -3.88
CA VAL A 657 16.16 -56.88 -3.53
C VAL A 657 14.89 -57.52 -2.92
N THR A 658 14.64 -58.81 -3.13
CA THR A 658 13.27 -59.36 -3.03
C THR A 658 12.75 -59.60 -1.61
N ASP A 659 13.61 -59.65 -0.59
CA ASP A 659 13.21 -59.85 0.83
C ASP A 659 13.45 -58.61 1.72
N THR A 660 13.98 -57.54 1.12
CA THR A 660 14.43 -56.30 1.79
C THR A 660 13.27 -55.34 2.02
N VAL A 661 12.30 -55.27 1.10
CA VAL A 661 11.13 -54.38 1.20
C VAL A 661 9.90 -55.20 1.54
N ARG A 662 9.30 -54.93 2.70
CA ARG A 662 8.16 -55.67 3.25
C ARG A 662 7.02 -54.71 3.54
N ILE A 663 5.81 -55.18 3.32
CA ILE A 663 4.60 -54.46 3.69
C ILE A 663 4.12 -55.02 5.02
N LEU A 664 3.88 -54.15 5.99
CA LEU A 664 3.39 -54.52 7.30
C LEU A 664 1.86 -54.37 7.36
N ASP A 665 1.20 -55.29 8.06
CA ASP A 665 -0.20 -55.16 8.46
C ASP A 665 -0.38 -54.19 9.65
N GLU A 666 -1.63 -53.99 10.10
CA GLU A 666 -1.95 -53.11 11.23
C GLU A 666 -1.29 -53.54 12.56
N ASP A 667 -0.92 -54.82 12.67
CA ASP A 667 -0.22 -55.38 13.84
C ASP A 667 1.32 -55.30 13.70
N GLY A 668 1.83 -54.78 12.59
CA GLY A 668 3.25 -54.63 12.30
C GLY A 668 3.93 -55.90 11.80
N ALA A 669 3.17 -56.91 11.36
CA ALA A 669 3.70 -58.16 10.81
C ALA A 669 3.81 -58.10 9.28
N PRO A 670 4.87 -58.67 8.66
CA PRO A 670 4.98 -58.73 7.20
C PRO A 670 3.80 -59.49 6.57
N THR A 671 3.19 -58.89 5.55
CA THR A 671 2.06 -59.48 4.83
C THR A 671 2.22 -59.36 3.31
N THR A 672 1.63 -60.31 2.59
CA THR A 672 1.48 -60.29 1.12
C THR A 672 0.06 -59.97 0.68
N THR A 673 -0.86 -59.76 1.62
CA THR A 673 -2.27 -59.43 1.40
C THR A 673 -2.74 -58.36 2.37
N THR A 674 -3.44 -57.34 1.90
CA THR A 674 -4.01 -56.30 2.79
C THR A 674 -5.39 -55.86 2.31
N ASP A 675 -6.24 -55.52 3.28
CA ASP A 675 -7.54 -54.87 3.11
C ASP A 675 -7.47 -53.35 3.34
N SER A 676 -6.28 -52.81 3.61
CA SER A 676 -6.02 -51.37 3.79
C SER A 676 -5.39 -50.73 2.55
N VAL A 677 -5.77 -49.47 2.30
CA VAL A 677 -5.15 -48.59 1.27
C VAL A 677 -3.83 -48.00 1.77
N PHE A 678 -3.69 -47.84 3.09
CA PHE A 678 -2.51 -47.29 3.72
C PHE A 678 -1.75 -48.41 4.41
N VAL A 679 -0.47 -48.55 4.08
CA VAL A 679 0.40 -49.59 4.62
C VAL A 679 1.71 -49.00 5.13
N ASP A 680 2.29 -49.63 6.14
CA ASP A 680 3.66 -49.34 6.55
C ASP A 680 4.61 -50.19 5.70
N ILE A 681 5.66 -49.56 5.16
CA ILE A 681 6.70 -50.26 4.40
C ILE A 681 7.93 -50.38 5.29
N ASP A 682 8.30 -51.60 5.64
CA ASP A 682 9.54 -51.92 6.35
C ASP A 682 10.63 -52.28 5.35
N VAL A 683 11.76 -51.59 5.43
CA VAL A 683 12.95 -51.86 4.63
C VAL A 683 14.04 -52.32 5.58
N SER A 684 14.47 -53.56 5.43
CA SER A 684 15.44 -54.20 6.33
C SER A 684 16.67 -54.67 5.56
N ASP A 685 17.86 -54.28 6.04
CA ASP A 685 19.17 -54.69 5.53
C ASP A 685 19.42 -54.35 4.05
N LEU A 686 18.99 -53.14 3.62
CA LEU A 686 19.25 -52.63 2.28
C LEU A 686 20.74 -52.30 2.14
N GLY A 687 21.48 -53.07 1.35
CA GLY A 687 22.90 -52.79 1.07
C GLY A 687 23.02 -51.52 0.26
N LEU A 688 23.75 -50.53 0.77
CA LEU A 688 23.86 -49.20 0.17
C LEU A 688 25.31 -48.72 0.20
N VAL A 689 25.86 -48.45 -0.97
CA VAL A 689 27.21 -47.87 -1.12
C VAL A 689 27.08 -46.54 -1.82
N ASP A 690 27.76 -45.52 -1.30
CA ASP A 690 27.76 -44.17 -1.84
C ASP A 690 29.20 -43.64 -1.79
N ALA A 691 29.82 -43.51 -2.97
CA ALA A 691 31.22 -43.13 -3.14
C ALA A 691 31.45 -41.61 -3.04
N GLY A 692 30.40 -40.82 -2.82
CA GLY A 692 30.45 -39.37 -2.64
C GLY A 692 30.07 -38.98 -1.21
N TYR A 693 28.84 -38.54 -1.02
CA TYR A 693 28.30 -38.05 0.24
C TYR A 693 28.45 -39.06 1.40
N GLY A 694 28.15 -40.33 1.14
CA GLY A 694 28.15 -41.41 2.13
C GLY A 694 29.54 -41.84 2.62
N ASP A 695 30.58 -41.71 1.79
CA ASP A 695 31.97 -41.95 2.21
C ASP A 695 32.49 -40.82 3.12
N GLN A 696 32.04 -39.59 2.89
CA GLN A 696 32.39 -38.43 3.73
C GLN A 696 31.54 -38.36 5.01
N ASN A 697 30.37 -38.99 5.02
CA ASN A 697 29.44 -39.02 6.15
C ASN A 697 28.94 -40.46 6.41
N PRO A 698 29.78 -41.34 6.98
CA PRO A 698 29.44 -42.76 7.15
C PRO A 698 28.19 -42.99 8.04
N ASP A 699 27.89 -42.04 8.94
CA ASP A 699 26.70 -42.07 9.79
C ASP A 699 25.41 -41.62 9.05
N ARG A 700 25.50 -41.26 7.77
CA ARG A 700 24.39 -40.70 6.97
C ARG A 700 24.43 -41.13 5.50
N LYS A 701 24.63 -42.41 5.20
CA LYS A 701 24.62 -42.92 3.81
C LYS A 701 23.27 -42.79 3.07
N LEU A 702 22.18 -42.56 3.79
CA LEU A 702 20.83 -42.38 3.26
C LEU A 702 20.24 -41.05 3.74
N TRP A 703 19.84 -40.19 2.81
CA TRP A 703 19.15 -38.93 3.12
C TRP A 703 17.63 -39.08 3.11
N GLY A 704 17.12 -39.82 2.12
CA GLY A 704 15.70 -40.14 1.96
C GLY A 704 15.49 -41.22 0.91
N VAL A 705 14.24 -41.48 0.54
CA VAL A 705 13.92 -42.43 -0.54
C VAL A 705 12.87 -41.86 -1.47
N LEU A 706 12.93 -42.29 -2.73
CA LEU A 706 11.81 -42.17 -3.65
C LEU A 706 11.00 -43.45 -3.61
N ILE A 707 9.67 -43.36 -3.67
CA ILE A 707 8.77 -44.52 -3.79
C ILE A 707 7.92 -44.40 -5.03
N ALA A 708 7.72 -45.53 -5.71
CA ALA A 708 6.79 -45.68 -6.81
C ALA A 708 6.04 -47.01 -6.69
N ASN A 709 4.87 -47.10 -7.33
CA ASN A 709 4.07 -48.32 -7.40
C ASN A 709 3.95 -48.80 -8.86
N SER A 710 3.79 -50.11 -9.06
CA SER A 710 3.52 -50.73 -10.36
C SER A 710 2.50 -51.87 -10.24
N THR A 711 1.71 -52.08 -11.30
CA THR A 711 0.77 -53.22 -11.43
C THR A 711 1.37 -54.42 -12.17
N ALA A 712 2.64 -54.32 -12.58
CA ALA A 712 3.39 -55.37 -13.25
C ALA A 712 4.77 -55.53 -12.58
N PRO A 713 5.37 -56.73 -12.62
CA PRO A 713 6.74 -56.93 -12.15
C PRO A 713 7.69 -55.94 -12.84
N ILE A 714 8.47 -55.20 -12.06
CA ILE A 714 9.46 -54.24 -12.56
C ILE A 714 10.86 -54.83 -12.41
N SER A 715 11.67 -54.70 -13.46
CA SER A 715 13.09 -55.00 -13.34
C SER A 715 13.78 -53.94 -12.49
N THR A 716 14.42 -54.36 -11.40
CA THR A 716 15.08 -53.48 -10.42
C THR A 716 16.40 -52.87 -10.92
N THR A 717 16.85 -53.26 -12.11
CA THR A 717 18.10 -52.83 -12.73
C THR A 717 17.93 -52.27 -14.13
N ASN A 718 16.73 -52.33 -14.73
CA ASN A 718 16.46 -51.78 -16.05
C ASN A 718 15.94 -50.34 -15.90
N LEU A 719 16.76 -49.37 -16.32
CA LEU A 719 16.40 -47.95 -16.21
C LEU A 719 15.14 -47.60 -17.00
N ASP A 720 14.90 -48.21 -18.17
CA ASP A 720 13.70 -47.94 -18.97
C ASP A 720 12.41 -48.33 -18.23
N ASP A 721 12.45 -49.44 -17.46
CA ASP A 721 11.30 -49.89 -16.67
C ASP A 721 11.10 -49.00 -15.43
N LEU A 722 12.18 -48.53 -14.81
CA LEU A 722 12.13 -47.70 -13.61
C LEU A 722 11.77 -46.25 -13.90
N ASP A 723 12.24 -45.69 -15.02
CA ASP A 723 11.97 -44.31 -15.43
C ASP A 723 10.54 -44.15 -15.99
N ALA A 724 9.86 -45.26 -16.29
CA ALA A 724 8.43 -45.29 -16.61
C ALA A 724 7.52 -45.14 -15.37
N LEU A 725 8.07 -45.22 -14.16
CA LEU A 725 7.31 -45.10 -12.90
C LEU A 725 7.24 -43.64 -12.42
N GLU A 726 6.13 -43.31 -11.75
CA GLU A 726 5.98 -42.03 -11.06
C GLU A 726 6.59 -42.10 -9.65
N TRP A 727 7.75 -41.47 -9.48
CA TRP A 727 8.52 -41.47 -8.24
C TRP A 727 8.18 -40.28 -7.33
N LEU A 728 7.99 -40.53 -6.04
CA LEU A 728 7.82 -39.49 -5.03
C LEU A 728 8.86 -39.56 -3.91
N PRO A 729 9.38 -38.41 -3.44
CA PRO A 729 10.13 -38.37 -2.20
C PRO A 729 9.21 -38.64 -1.00
N VAL A 730 9.65 -39.50 -0.07
CA VAL A 730 8.92 -39.79 1.18
C VAL A 730 9.83 -39.77 2.40
N GLU A 731 9.28 -39.34 3.54
CA GLU A 731 9.99 -39.38 4.81
C GLU A 731 10.15 -40.84 5.29
N VAL A 732 11.30 -41.12 5.89
CA VAL A 732 11.61 -42.41 6.47
C VAL A 732 11.81 -42.28 7.98
N GLU A 733 11.20 -43.17 8.75
CA GLU A 733 11.36 -43.28 10.19
C GLU A 733 12.29 -44.43 10.56
N ARG A 734 12.78 -44.42 11.81
CA ARG A 734 13.55 -45.54 12.42
C ARG A 734 14.78 -45.98 11.62
N VAL A 735 15.45 -45.02 10.96
CA VAL A 735 16.67 -45.29 10.20
C VAL A 735 17.75 -45.87 11.13
N SER A 736 18.26 -47.04 10.78
CA SER A 736 19.39 -47.69 11.44
C SER A 736 20.44 -48.08 10.40
N LEU A 737 21.70 -47.84 10.73
CA LEU A 737 22.86 -48.19 9.91
C LEU A 737 23.59 -49.32 10.60
N SER A 738 23.87 -50.40 9.86
CA SER A 738 24.66 -51.50 10.38
C SER A 738 26.06 -51.49 9.73
N ALA A 739 27.08 -51.32 10.57
CA ALA A 739 28.48 -51.57 10.20
C ALA A 739 28.85 -52.97 10.71
N PRO A 740 29.58 -53.79 9.94
CA PRO A 740 30.38 -53.44 8.76
C PRO A 740 29.72 -53.70 7.40
N ASP A 741 28.46 -54.14 7.36
CA ASP A 741 27.84 -54.67 6.14
C ASP A 741 27.26 -53.59 5.21
N ASP A 742 27.41 -52.31 5.56
CA ASP A 742 26.91 -51.16 4.80
C ASP A 742 25.42 -51.28 4.46
N THR A 743 24.63 -51.78 5.41
CA THR A 743 23.18 -51.91 5.27
C THR A 743 22.43 -50.83 6.00
N VAL A 744 21.29 -50.43 5.42
CA VAL A 744 20.36 -49.45 5.99
C VAL A 744 19.00 -50.12 6.19
N SER A 745 18.38 -49.88 7.34
CA SER A 745 17.00 -50.29 7.62
C SER A 745 16.17 -49.09 8.07
N PHE A 746 14.93 -48.99 7.61
CA PHE A 746 14.01 -47.87 7.89
C PHE A 746 12.54 -48.26 7.62
N VAL A 747 11.61 -47.43 8.08
CA VAL A 747 10.16 -47.61 7.88
C VAL A 747 9.57 -46.39 7.17
N VAL A 748 8.67 -46.62 6.21
CA VAL A 748 7.85 -45.57 5.60
C VAL A 748 6.41 -45.75 6.11
N PRO A 749 5.92 -44.87 7.00
CA PRO A 749 4.61 -45.04 7.61
C PRO A 749 3.49 -44.60 6.66
N ALA A 750 2.38 -45.33 6.69
CA ALA A 750 1.11 -44.96 6.05
C ALA A 750 1.22 -44.58 4.55
N TRP A 751 1.94 -45.36 3.75
CA TRP A 751 2.03 -45.19 2.30
C TRP A 751 0.74 -45.59 1.58
N ASN A 752 0.30 -44.80 0.60
CA ASN A 752 -0.85 -45.13 -0.24
C ASN A 752 -0.42 -46.01 -1.43
N VAL A 753 -0.86 -47.27 -1.42
CA VAL A 753 -0.52 -48.29 -2.44
C VAL A 753 -1.09 -47.99 -3.83
N PHE A 754 -1.99 -47.02 -3.99
CA PHE A 754 -2.54 -46.59 -5.27
C PHE A 754 -1.91 -45.33 -5.83
N TYR A 755 -0.90 -44.77 -5.17
CA TYR A 755 -0.22 -43.59 -5.68
C TYR A 755 0.51 -43.91 -6.99
N GLY A 756 0.45 -43.01 -7.97
CA GLY A 756 1.14 -43.14 -9.26
C GLY A 756 0.55 -44.16 -10.24
N LEU A 757 -0.62 -44.75 -9.94
CA LEU A 757 -1.25 -45.77 -10.78
C LEU A 757 -2.47 -45.23 -11.54
N ASP A 758 -2.49 -45.47 -12.86
CA ASP A 758 -3.59 -45.10 -13.75
C ASP A 758 -4.91 -45.84 -13.46
N SER A 759 -4.85 -47.03 -12.84
CA SER A 759 -6.03 -47.83 -12.50
C SER A 759 -5.99 -48.32 -11.06
N LYS A 760 -6.99 -47.90 -10.26
CA LYS A 760 -7.09 -48.17 -8.81
C LYS A 760 -8.00 -49.37 -8.48
N ALA A 761 -7.91 -50.43 -9.28
CA ALA A 761 -8.74 -51.62 -9.09
C ALA A 761 -8.07 -52.60 -8.11
N GLY A 762 -8.80 -53.00 -7.05
CA GLY A 762 -8.45 -54.16 -6.22
C GLY A 762 -8.44 -55.47 -7.02
N GLY A 763 -7.85 -56.53 -6.47
CA GLY A 763 -7.74 -57.84 -7.14
C GLY A 763 -6.60 -57.95 -8.17
N ARG A 764 -5.61 -57.05 -8.13
CA ARG A 764 -4.38 -57.11 -8.94
C ARG A 764 -3.15 -57.14 -8.03
N GLU A 765 -2.08 -57.76 -8.53
CA GLU A 765 -0.76 -57.68 -7.92
C GLU A 765 -0.24 -56.24 -8.00
N GLN A 766 0.32 -55.76 -6.89
CA GLN A 766 1.01 -54.48 -6.78
C GLN A 766 2.45 -54.72 -6.38
N TYR A 767 3.34 -53.88 -6.90
CA TYR A 767 4.76 -53.88 -6.62
C TYR A 767 5.12 -52.49 -6.11
N VAL A 768 5.65 -52.39 -4.90
CA VAL A 768 6.13 -51.13 -4.33
C VAL A 768 7.64 -51.10 -4.49
N CYS A 769 8.17 -50.07 -5.15
CA CYS A 769 9.57 -49.91 -5.43
C CYS A 769 10.13 -48.67 -4.73
N ILE A 770 11.37 -48.76 -4.26
CA ILE A 770 12.10 -47.69 -3.59
C ILE A 770 13.42 -47.40 -4.32
N ARG A 771 13.80 -46.13 -4.45
CA ARG A 771 15.15 -45.68 -4.80
C ARG A 771 15.75 -44.96 -3.59
N ALA A 772 17.03 -45.16 -3.32
CA ALA A 772 17.73 -44.41 -2.28
C ALA A 772 18.07 -43.00 -2.78
N ILE A 773 18.01 -42.00 -1.90
CA ILE A 773 18.46 -40.63 -2.17
C ILE A 773 19.61 -40.31 -1.22
N ASP A 774 20.73 -39.82 -1.76
CA ASP A 774 21.87 -39.35 -0.97
C ASP A 774 21.71 -37.88 -0.52
N GLY A 775 22.72 -37.33 0.17
CA GLY A 775 22.73 -35.94 0.61
C GLY A 775 22.92 -34.92 -0.52
N ALA A 776 23.33 -35.32 -1.72
CA ALA A 776 23.43 -34.42 -2.86
C ALA A 776 22.16 -34.39 -3.72
N SER A 777 21.12 -35.13 -3.30
CA SER A 777 19.87 -35.38 -4.05
C SER A 777 20.06 -36.25 -5.29
N ASN A 778 21.10 -37.10 -5.35
CA ASN A 778 21.15 -38.16 -6.34
C ASN A 778 20.25 -39.32 -5.92
N SER A 779 19.43 -39.80 -6.86
CA SER A 779 18.69 -41.05 -6.71
C SER A 779 19.50 -42.23 -7.21
N SER A 780 19.42 -43.38 -6.55
CA SER A 780 20.01 -44.61 -7.04
C SER A 780 19.44 -45.03 -8.40
N ASP A 781 20.31 -45.48 -9.31
CA ASP A 781 19.91 -46.03 -10.61
C ASP A 781 19.17 -47.37 -10.48
N GLN A 782 19.42 -48.08 -9.38
CA GLN A 782 18.76 -49.32 -9.00
C GLN A 782 17.61 -49.02 -8.04
N ALA A 783 16.61 -49.89 -8.03
CA ALA A 783 15.51 -49.85 -7.06
C ALA A 783 15.45 -51.14 -6.24
N ALA A 784 14.90 -51.06 -5.03
CA ALA A 784 14.44 -52.22 -4.31
C ALA A 784 12.92 -52.33 -4.38
N CYS A 785 12.35 -53.47 -4.77
CA CYS A 785 10.90 -53.66 -4.92
C CYS A 785 10.42 -54.83 -4.06
N THR A 786 9.18 -54.72 -3.56
CA THR A 786 8.49 -55.81 -2.87
C THR A 786 8.24 -57.01 -3.79
N SER A 787 8.00 -58.18 -3.21
CA SER A 787 7.22 -59.22 -3.88
C SER A 787 5.79 -58.74 -4.18
N ALA A 788 5.06 -59.46 -5.03
CA ALA A 788 3.68 -59.15 -5.36
C ALA A 788 2.80 -59.01 -4.10
N LEU A 789 2.20 -57.83 -3.92
CA LEU A 789 1.18 -57.54 -2.92
C LEU A 789 -0.20 -57.72 -3.55
N PHE A 790 -1.06 -58.52 -2.92
CA PHE A 790 -2.45 -58.68 -3.34
C PHE A 790 -3.38 -57.79 -2.50
N LEU A 791 -4.05 -56.85 -3.16
CA LEU A 791 -5.10 -56.04 -2.55
C LEU A 791 -6.44 -56.76 -2.64
N ASP A 792 -7.13 -56.91 -1.51
CA ASP A 792 -8.45 -57.54 -1.45
C ASP A 792 -9.44 -56.80 -2.39
N GLU A 793 -10.27 -57.55 -3.12
CA GLU A 793 -11.26 -57.03 -4.07
C GLU A 793 -12.26 -56.06 -3.41
N ALA A 794 -12.48 -56.18 -2.10
CA ALA A 794 -13.38 -55.32 -1.33
C ALA A 794 -13.02 -53.82 -1.35
N ILE A 795 -11.76 -53.48 -1.65
CA ILE A 795 -11.27 -52.09 -1.72
C ILE A 795 -11.75 -51.38 -3.02
N SER A 796 -12.19 -52.13 -4.05
CA SER A 796 -12.55 -51.59 -5.37
C SER A 796 -13.89 -50.83 -5.43
N ALA A 797 -14.71 -50.86 -4.37
CA ALA A 797 -16.13 -50.47 -4.44
C ALA A 797 -16.46 -49.07 -3.90
N THR A 798 -15.54 -48.34 -3.26
CA THR A 798 -15.81 -46.99 -2.75
C THR A 798 -15.27 -45.92 -3.69
N GLY A 799 -16.12 -45.52 -4.64
CA GLY A 799 -15.93 -44.31 -5.40
C GLY A 799 -15.87 -43.08 -4.50
N THR A 800 -14.94 -42.17 -4.83
CA THR A 800 -14.76 -40.78 -4.39
C THR A 800 -14.08 -40.46 -3.05
N GLN A 801 -13.04 -39.62 -3.19
CA GLN A 801 -12.35 -38.75 -2.22
C GLN A 801 -11.44 -39.38 -1.17
N TYR A 802 -10.15 -39.54 -1.51
CA TYR A 802 -9.09 -39.37 -0.51
C TYR A 802 -7.94 -38.55 -1.11
N LEU A 803 -7.71 -37.41 -0.48
CA LEU A 803 -6.68 -36.40 -0.74
C LEU A 803 -5.28 -37.02 -0.70
N PRO A 804 -4.28 -36.42 -1.37
CA PRO A 804 -2.88 -36.73 -1.09
C PRO A 804 -2.62 -36.28 0.35
N PHE A 805 -2.65 -37.21 1.31
CA PHE A 805 -2.09 -36.93 2.63
C PHE A 805 -0.57 -36.98 2.48
N VAL A 806 0.01 -35.85 2.10
CA VAL A 806 1.37 -35.50 2.49
C VAL A 806 1.23 -35.05 3.95
N LYS A 807 1.58 -35.93 4.89
CA LYS A 807 1.80 -35.49 6.27
C LYS A 807 3.06 -34.60 6.22
N ARG A 808 2.96 -33.42 6.83
CA ARG A 808 3.94 -32.31 6.81
C ARG A 808 5.38 -32.75 6.95
#